data_AF-A0A2Y9R2L3-F1
#
_entry.id   AF-A0A2Y9R2L3-F1
#
_cell.length_a   1.000
_cell.length_b   1.000
_cell.length_c   1.000
_cell.angle_alpha   90.00
_cell.angle_beta   90.00
_cell.angle_gamma   90.00
#
_symmetry.space_group_name_H-M   'P 1'
#
loop_
_entity.id
_entity.type
_entity.pdbx_description
1 polymer ?
#
loop_
_entity_poly.entity_id
_entity_poly.type
_entity_poly.pdbx_seq_one_letter_code
_entity_poly.pdbx_strand_id
1 'polypeptide(L)'
;MYFNKGLEENAYLRSEVISLHESAEKARVLNDQLTSKCSELSSMLQTVRMENARIIADHQAMLKEGQKMMTQTFQEQNLLLDAAHASITSELQTVQKERTQLQAHLDHLIHEHNQCIQKAEAAEKRAAVHKELLESTIARLRGELEASVQEKKSLLEEKERLQREVKKTEKEIAQEKSNLEMELAKSKIDINALTHNMQTLEEENKHLSDQIASLEHQRVTSDYHGLAQQQVEKALGKIANSKSKLAYEKGKLQAKVKQLEEQLHCLTDTRLQNDHLRKMNKALETKYAQVKSILEKNEEELSLAVSCRDAALKESQKLKGDLEALEERENRKVGNFQRQLAEAKEDNCKVTIMLENVLASHSKMQGALEKVQMELGRRDSEIAGLKKERALNQQRVQKLEAEVDQWQARMLVVDAQHSSEMEPLQKALDIAREDNRKLAMSLEQALQTNNHLQTKLEHIQEKLESKELEQQNLETFKERMAEESKMEAELHAERIEALRKQFQTERETAKKVAQRETNELKKALDEANFRSVEVSRTNRELRQKITELEKTLNSNKEKIKNQKAQIKHHLSSKANNAQNIERMKQIEQELRQMELIKDQYQKKNYEQALSIQKFVSEMTSLQKEMQLLAKSQYDASARSKQQEVRLEAERKIRQELENRCQELEETVRHLKKCKEATENKLKEASVESEQITANLEEAHRWFKCKFDGLQLELTKNRLQRLPREDRWQEEDQDIRHDAMPNQSALHRWEAKQNLRFMSKKCHSEVERK
;
A
#
# COMPACT_ATOMS: atom_id res chain seq x y z
N MET A 1 181.02 74.56 25.61
CA MET A 1 179.63 74.93 25.27
C MET A 1 178.70 73.77 25.61
N TYR A 2 178.27 73.62 26.87
CA TYR A 2 177.37 72.51 27.27
C TYR A 2 176.15 72.95 28.09
N PHE A 3 176.10 74.20 28.60
CA PHE A 3 175.06 74.61 29.56
C PHE A 3 173.77 75.16 28.92
N ASN A 4 173.85 75.94 27.83
CA ASN A 4 172.65 76.54 27.19
C ASN A 4 171.63 75.49 26.73
N LYS A 5 172.09 74.40 26.11
CA LYS A 5 171.22 73.37 25.52
C LYS A 5 170.28 72.74 26.56
N GLY A 6 170.77 72.50 27.77
CA GLY A 6 169.96 71.98 28.88
C GLY A 6 168.94 72.97 29.46
N LEU A 7 169.17 74.28 29.31
CA LEU A 7 168.19 75.31 29.73
C LEU A 7 167.04 75.44 28.72
N GLU A 8 167.36 75.39 27.42
CA GLU A 8 166.37 75.35 26.34
C GLU A 8 165.51 74.07 26.44
N GLU A 9 166.15 72.92 26.68
CA GLU A 9 165.46 71.64 26.93
C GLU A 9 164.56 71.69 28.18
N ASN A 10 164.99 72.32 29.29
CA ASN A 10 164.15 72.45 30.49
C ASN A 10 162.95 73.39 30.29
N ALA A 11 163.13 74.50 29.55
CA ALA A 11 162.06 75.43 29.21
C ALA A 11 161.02 74.77 28.27
N TYR A 12 161.49 74.02 27.27
CA TYR A 12 160.66 73.21 26.39
C TYR A 12 159.82 72.20 27.20
N LEU A 13 160.47 71.36 28.02
CA LEU A 13 159.80 70.36 28.86
C LEU A 13 158.76 70.97 29.82
N ARG A 14 158.98 72.19 30.35
CA ARG A 14 157.99 72.88 31.18
C ARG A 14 156.78 73.34 30.39
N SER A 15 156.97 73.88 29.19
CA SER A 15 155.85 74.26 28.31
C SER A 15 155.06 73.02 27.84
N GLU A 16 155.76 71.91 27.58
CA GLU A 16 155.18 70.62 27.22
C GLU A 16 154.37 70.03 28.39
N VAL A 17 154.89 70.05 29.62
CA VAL A 17 154.15 69.62 30.83
C VAL A 17 152.90 70.47 31.08
N ILE A 18 152.93 71.78 30.87
CA ILE A 18 151.74 72.65 30.99
C ILE A 18 150.73 72.33 29.88
N SER A 19 151.18 72.17 28.64
CA SER A 19 150.33 71.78 27.51
C SER A 19 149.68 70.41 27.72
N LEU A 20 150.45 69.44 28.24
CA LEU A 20 149.96 68.12 28.63
C LEU A 20 148.93 68.21 29.76
N HIS A 21 149.18 69.00 30.81
CA HIS A 21 148.21 69.21 31.89
C HIS A 21 146.91 69.87 31.40
N GLU A 22 146.99 70.90 30.55
CA GLU A 22 145.83 71.49 29.90
C GLU A 22 145.08 70.47 29.04
N SER A 23 145.79 69.63 28.29
CA SER A 23 145.17 68.58 27.46
C SER A 23 144.49 67.51 28.32
N ALA A 24 145.08 67.14 29.46
CA ALA A 24 144.53 66.18 30.40
C ALA A 24 143.29 66.72 31.12
N GLU A 25 143.29 68.01 31.51
CA GLU A 25 142.12 68.65 32.12
C GLU A 25 140.97 68.83 31.11
N LYS A 26 141.29 69.21 29.86
CA LYS A 26 140.30 69.24 28.76
C LYS A 26 139.74 67.83 28.49
N ALA A 27 140.58 66.80 28.49
CA ALA A 27 140.15 65.41 28.38
C ALA A 27 139.29 64.95 29.57
N ARG A 28 139.61 65.38 30.80
CA ARG A 28 138.83 65.09 32.01
C ARG A 28 137.43 65.71 31.93
N VAL A 29 137.32 66.99 31.61
CA VAL A 29 136.03 67.68 31.46
C VAL A 29 135.19 67.06 30.33
N LEU A 30 135.81 66.71 29.20
CA LEU A 30 135.13 65.99 28.11
C LEU A 30 134.67 64.59 28.53
N ASN A 31 135.46 63.86 29.34
CA ASN A 31 135.10 62.56 29.87
C ASN A 31 133.97 62.64 30.91
N ASP A 32 133.95 63.66 31.75
CA ASP A 32 132.89 63.90 32.74
C ASP A 32 131.57 64.28 32.02
N GLN A 33 131.63 65.11 30.98
CA GLN A 33 130.50 65.41 30.10
C GLN A 33 129.99 64.17 29.35
N LEU A 34 130.90 63.35 28.81
CA LEU A 34 130.57 62.09 28.15
C LEU A 34 129.91 61.10 29.13
N THR A 35 130.42 60.99 30.36
CA THR A 35 129.87 60.13 31.41
C THR A 35 128.47 60.58 31.82
N SER A 36 128.24 61.89 31.93
CA SER A 36 126.91 62.46 32.16
C SER A 36 125.95 62.14 31.00
N LYS A 37 126.36 62.33 29.74
CA LYS A 37 125.53 62.00 28.58
C LYS A 37 125.25 60.51 28.43
N CYS A 38 126.21 59.64 28.71
CA CYS A 38 126.00 58.20 28.79
C CYS A 38 124.98 57.82 29.88
N SER A 39 124.96 58.55 31.00
CA SER A 39 123.99 58.33 32.10
C SER A 39 122.58 58.78 31.72
N GLU A 40 122.45 59.97 31.11
CA GLU A 40 121.17 60.46 30.55
C GLU A 40 120.61 59.49 29.50
N LEU A 41 121.45 59.08 28.54
CA LEU A 41 121.09 58.12 27.49
C LEU A 41 120.67 56.76 28.07
N SER A 42 121.34 56.29 29.12
CA SER A 42 120.98 55.04 29.81
C SER A 42 119.62 55.14 30.51
N SER A 43 119.31 56.27 31.14
CA SER A 43 118.01 56.52 31.78
C SER A 43 116.87 56.62 30.76
N MET A 44 117.09 57.34 29.66
CA MET A 44 116.12 57.40 28.54
C MET A 44 115.92 56.02 27.90
N LEU A 45 116.99 55.26 27.68
CA LEU A 45 116.93 53.90 27.15
C LEU A 45 116.18 52.94 28.10
N GLN A 46 116.37 53.06 29.42
CA GLN A 46 115.60 52.29 30.40
C GLN A 46 114.11 52.66 30.37
N THR A 47 113.80 53.96 30.27
CA THR A 47 112.41 54.44 30.18
C THR A 47 111.73 53.91 28.91
N VAL A 48 112.38 54.02 27.75
CA VAL A 48 111.88 53.49 26.47
C VAL A 48 111.76 51.96 26.50
N ARG A 49 112.66 51.24 27.17
CA ARG A 49 112.55 49.78 27.38
C ARG A 49 111.32 49.41 28.22
N MET A 50 111.04 50.16 29.30
CA MET A 50 109.86 49.94 30.14
C MET A 50 108.56 50.26 29.39
N GLU A 51 108.54 51.34 28.62
CA GLU A 51 107.36 51.72 27.82
C GLU A 51 107.10 50.69 26.71
N ASN A 52 108.13 50.26 25.99
CA ASN A 52 108.01 49.20 24.98
C ASN A 52 107.55 47.87 25.60
N ALA A 53 108.03 47.52 26.80
CA ALA A 53 107.56 46.34 27.53
C ALA A 53 106.07 46.44 27.92
N ARG A 54 105.59 47.62 28.34
CA ARG A 54 104.15 47.87 28.59
C ARG A 54 103.34 47.74 27.30
N ILE A 55 103.76 48.43 26.24
CA ILE A 55 103.11 48.38 24.92
C ILE A 55 103.01 46.93 24.39
N ILE A 56 104.05 46.11 24.57
CA ILE A 56 104.03 44.69 24.21
C ILE A 56 103.01 43.91 25.07
N ALA A 57 102.96 44.16 26.39
CA ALA A 57 101.98 43.51 27.27
C ALA A 57 100.53 43.90 26.94
N ASP A 58 100.27 45.18 26.66
CA ASP A 58 98.95 45.69 26.30
C ASP A 58 98.48 45.13 24.95
N HIS A 59 99.37 45.06 23.94
CA HIS A 59 99.06 44.38 22.68
C HIS A 59 98.79 42.88 22.89
N GLN A 60 99.54 42.19 23.75
CA GLN A 60 99.26 40.78 24.07
C GLN A 60 97.93 40.59 24.80
N ALA A 61 97.52 41.54 25.65
CA ALA A 61 96.22 41.52 26.31
C ALA A 61 95.08 41.75 25.30
N MET A 62 95.19 42.76 24.43
CA MET A 62 94.22 43.03 23.36
C MET A 62 94.10 41.85 22.38
N LEU A 63 95.21 41.22 22.00
CA LEU A 63 95.20 40.04 21.13
C LEU A 63 94.51 38.83 21.79
N LYS A 64 94.75 38.59 23.09
CA LYS A 64 94.08 37.51 23.84
C LYS A 64 92.58 37.73 23.98
N GLU A 65 92.16 38.96 24.30
CA GLU A 65 90.73 39.28 24.42
C GLU A 65 90.04 39.27 23.05
N GLY A 66 90.70 39.74 21.99
CA GLY A 66 90.22 39.59 20.61
C GLY A 66 90.07 38.13 20.16
N GLN A 67 91.04 37.27 20.49
CA GLN A 67 90.93 35.82 20.28
C GLN A 67 89.76 35.21 21.06
N LYS A 68 89.60 35.59 22.33
CA LYS A 68 88.49 35.14 23.18
C LYS A 68 87.13 35.54 22.59
N MET A 69 86.94 36.82 22.25
CA MET A 69 85.73 37.32 21.58
C MET A 69 85.46 36.60 20.25
N MET A 70 86.50 36.30 19.46
CA MET A 70 86.37 35.51 18.22
C MET A 70 85.92 34.07 18.51
N THR A 71 86.46 33.41 19.54
CA THR A 71 86.00 32.06 19.93
C THR A 71 84.58 32.04 20.49
N GLN A 72 84.17 33.08 21.24
CA GLN A 72 82.81 33.19 21.78
C GLN A 72 81.78 33.44 20.68
N THR A 73 82.04 34.41 19.79
CA THR A 73 81.15 34.67 18.64
C THR A 73 81.05 33.47 17.68
N PHE A 74 82.11 32.69 17.50
CA PHE A 74 82.05 31.43 16.75
C PHE A 74 81.23 30.35 17.47
N GLN A 75 81.33 30.24 18.81
CA GLN A 75 80.48 29.34 19.61
C GLN A 75 79.00 29.73 19.54
N GLU A 76 78.69 31.03 19.65
CA GLU A 76 77.32 31.56 19.50
C GLU A 76 76.75 31.28 18.11
N GLN A 77 77.54 31.48 17.05
CA GLN A 77 77.14 31.16 15.68
C GLN A 77 76.87 29.65 15.48
N ASN A 78 77.69 28.78 16.06
CA ASN A 78 77.45 27.33 16.01
C ASN A 78 76.17 26.93 16.77
N LEU A 79 75.91 27.50 17.96
CA LEU A 79 74.68 27.25 18.71
C LEU A 79 73.42 27.73 17.95
N LEU A 80 73.50 28.87 17.25
CA LEU A 80 72.43 29.35 16.38
C LEU A 80 72.24 28.44 15.14
N LEU A 81 73.32 27.92 14.58
CA LEU A 81 73.29 26.99 13.46
C LEU A 81 72.67 25.63 13.87
N ASP A 82 73.05 25.09 15.03
CA ASP A 82 72.49 23.86 15.58
C ASP A 82 70.99 24.02 15.92
N ALA A 83 70.59 25.18 16.47
CA ALA A 83 69.18 25.50 16.70
C ALA A 83 68.38 25.61 15.38
N ALA A 84 68.95 26.22 14.34
CA ALA A 84 68.33 26.28 13.02
C ALA A 84 68.20 24.89 12.37
N HIS A 85 69.26 24.07 12.44
CA HIS A 85 69.22 22.67 12.00
C HIS A 85 68.16 21.84 12.74
N ALA A 86 67.99 22.05 14.05
CA ALA A 86 66.96 21.39 14.84
C ALA A 86 65.53 21.81 14.41
N SER A 87 65.30 23.11 14.17
CA SER A 87 64.00 23.60 13.65
C SER A 87 63.68 22.99 12.29
N ILE A 88 64.60 23.10 11.34
CA ILE A 88 64.46 22.54 9.98
C ILE A 88 64.22 21.03 10.02
N THR A 89 64.87 20.30 10.93
CA THR A 89 64.66 18.86 11.10
C THR A 89 63.25 18.55 11.66
N SER A 90 62.76 19.34 12.61
CA SER A 90 61.41 19.20 13.18
C SER A 90 60.32 19.53 12.16
N GLU A 91 60.51 20.59 11.37
CA GLU A 91 59.65 20.98 10.26
C GLU A 91 59.61 19.90 9.18
N LEU A 92 60.78 19.37 8.79
CA LEU A 92 60.89 18.28 7.80
C LEU A 92 60.19 17.00 8.28
N GLN A 93 60.33 16.63 9.55
CA GLN A 93 59.60 15.49 10.13
C GLN A 93 58.08 15.72 10.15
N THR A 94 57.65 16.94 10.40
CA THR A 94 56.23 17.33 10.39
C THR A 94 55.64 17.22 8.97
N VAL A 95 56.29 17.85 7.99
CA VAL A 95 55.90 17.76 6.57
C VAL A 95 55.96 16.32 6.05
N GLN A 96 56.93 15.51 6.49
CA GLN A 96 57.02 14.10 6.11
C GLN A 96 55.86 13.27 6.71
N LYS A 97 55.43 13.57 7.94
CA LYS A 97 54.25 12.97 8.56
C LYS A 97 52.97 13.37 7.82
N GLU A 98 52.78 14.66 7.54
CA GLU A 98 51.66 15.17 6.75
C GLU A 98 51.62 14.50 5.37
N ARG A 99 52.77 14.36 4.69
CA ARG A 99 52.89 13.62 3.42
C ARG A 99 52.42 12.17 3.55
N THR A 100 52.76 11.46 4.65
CA THR A 100 52.26 10.08 4.85
C THR A 100 50.76 10.03 5.15
N GLN A 101 50.19 11.04 5.79
CA GLN A 101 48.74 11.13 6.03
C GLN A 101 47.99 11.46 4.73
N LEU A 102 48.49 12.41 3.94
CA LEU A 102 47.95 12.73 2.61
C LEU A 102 48.09 11.56 1.63
N GLN A 103 49.18 10.79 1.70
CA GLN A 103 49.31 9.54 0.93
C GLN A 103 48.25 8.52 1.38
N ALA A 104 48.06 8.29 2.67
CA ALA A 104 47.03 7.36 3.16
C ALA A 104 45.61 7.82 2.80
N HIS A 105 45.33 9.13 2.78
CA HIS A 105 44.07 9.67 2.28
C HIS A 105 43.92 9.54 0.76
N LEU A 106 45.00 9.70 -0.01
CA LEU A 106 45.01 9.47 -1.45
C LEU A 106 44.81 7.98 -1.76
N ASP A 107 45.46 7.08 -1.03
CA ASP A 107 45.32 5.62 -1.16
C ASP A 107 43.91 5.17 -0.75
N HIS A 108 43.30 5.81 0.26
CA HIS A 108 41.90 5.58 0.64
C HIS A 108 40.93 6.14 -0.40
N LEU A 109 41.14 7.34 -0.92
CA LEU A 109 40.31 7.91 -1.98
C LEU A 109 40.48 7.14 -3.29
N ILE A 110 41.67 6.58 -3.55
CA ILE A 110 41.93 5.60 -4.61
C ILE A 110 41.34 4.23 -4.25
N HIS A 111 41.07 3.90 -2.99
CA HIS A 111 40.32 2.67 -2.65
C HIS A 111 38.81 2.87 -2.78
N GLU A 112 38.25 4.03 -2.41
CA GLU A 112 36.87 4.39 -2.76
C GLU A 112 36.78 4.42 -4.29
N HIS A 113 37.62 5.21 -4.94
CA HIS A 113 37.93 5.17 -6.38
C HIS A 113 38.73 3.90 -6.80
N ASN A 114 38.39 2.72 -6.22
CA ASN A 114 38.59 1.34 -6.69
C ASN A 114 37.58 0.32 -6.09
N GLN A 115 36.72 0.69 -5.12
CA GLN A 115 35.70 -0.13 -4.44
C GLN A 115 34.30 0.46 -4.53
N CYS A 116 34.14 1.78 -4.34
CA CYS A 116 33.04 2.49 -5.00
C CYS A 116 33.10 2.15 -6.48
N ILE A 117 34.29 2.04 -7.03
CA ILE A 117 34.43 1.56 -8.38
C ILE A 117 33.80 0.20 -8.63
N GLN A 118 33.83 -0.83 -7.78
CA GLN A 118 33.41 -2.21 -8.15
C GLN A 118 31.89 -2.40 -8.47
N LYS A 119 31.17 -1.31 -8.73
CA LYS A 119 29.75 -1.10 -8.58
C LYS A 119 28.94 -1.01 -9.91
N ALA A 120 29.45 -0.42 -11.01
CA ALA A 120 28.66 -0.19 -12.25
C ALA A 120 28.84 -1.16 -13.41
N GLU A 121 30.01 -1.67 -13.78
CA GLU A 121 30.05 -2.79 -14.76
C GLU A 121 29.26 -3.99 -14.23
N ALA A 122 29.21 -4.17 -12.90
CA ALA A 122 28.35 -5.16 -12.26
C ALA A 122 26.86 -4.89 -12.49
N ALA A 123 26.44 -3.63 -12.65
CA ALA A 123 25.09 -3.25 -13.05
C ALA A 123 24.88 -3.26 -14.58
N GLU A 124 25.91 -2.93 -15.37
CA GLU A 124 25.91 -2.96 -16.84
C GLU A 124 25.86 -4.40 -17.37
N LYS A 125 26.62 -5.32 -16.75
CA LYS A 125 26.55 -6.78 -16.99
C LYS A 125 25.17 -7.33 -16.59
N ARG A 126 24.60 -6.88 -15.46
CA ARG A 126 23.19 -7.19 -15.09
C ARG A 126 22.20 -6.67 -16.13
N ALA A 127 22.36 -5.44 -16.61
CA ALA A 127 21.52 -4.85 -17.65
C ALA A 127 21.66 -5.55 -19.00
N ALA A 128 22.87 -5.98 -19.38
CA ALA A 128 23.15 -6.75 -20.59
C ALA A 128 22.49 -8.13 -20.53
N VAL A 129 22.67 -8.89 -19.45
CA VAL A 129 22.00 -10.20 -19.26
C VAL A 129 20.47 -10.03 -19.24
N HIS A 130 19.94 -8.97 -18.61
CA HIS A 130 18.50 -8.68 -18.64
C HIS A 130 18.03 -8.31 -20.06
N LYS A 131 18.83 -7.61 -20.86
CA LYS A 131 18.55 -7.30 -22.27
C LYS A 131 18.52 -8.58 -23.11
N GLU A 132 19.52 -9.46 -22.98
CA GLU A 132 19.57 -10.75 -23.67
C GLU A 132 18.39 -11.65 -23.30
N LEU A 133 18.00 -11.69 -22.02
CA LEU A 133 16.83 -12.44 -21.55
C LEU A 133 15.51 -11.91 -22.16
N LEU A 134 15.36 -10.58 -22.27
CA LEU A 134 14.24 -9.96 -22.96
C LEU A 134 14.26 -10.25 -24.47
N GLU A 135 15.41 -10.14 -25.13
CA GLU A 135 15.55 -10.41 -26.56
C GLU A 135 15.26 -11.90 -26.88
N SER A 136 15.75 -12.82 -26.06
CA SER A 136 15.41 -14.25 -26.12
C SER A 136 13.92 -14.52 -25.89
N THR A 137 13.31 -13.84 -24.91
CA THR A 137 11.86 -13.95 -24.64
C THR A 137 11.04 -13.42 -25.82
N ILE A 138 11.44 -12.29 -26.42
CA ILE A 138 10.80 -11.72 -27.62
C ILE A 138 10.96 -12.67 -28.82
N ALA A 139 12.14 -13.29 -29.00
CA ALA A 139 12.37 -14.27 -30.06
C ALA A 139 11.48 -15.52 -29.89
N ARG A 140 11.38 -16.07 -28.67
CA ARG A 140 10.47 -17.18 -28.36
C ARG A 140 9.00 -16.82 -28.64
N LEU A 141 8.53 -15.68 -28.14
CA LEU A 141 7.14 -15.24 -28.34
C LEU A 141 6.82 -14.97 -29.82
N ARG A 142 7.78 -14.51 -30.62
CA ARG A 142 7.65 -14.40 -32.08
C ARG A 142 7.51 -15.77 -32.75
N GLY A 143 8.35 -16.74 -32.37
CA GLY A 143 8.27 -18.11 -32.89
C GLY A 143 6.96 -18.82 -32.51
N GLU A 144 6.48 -18.64 -31.28
CA GLU A 144 5.18 -19.16 -30.82
C GLU A 144 4.00 -18.54 -31.60
N LEU A 145 4.05 -17.22 -31.85
CA LEU A 145 3.06 -16.53 -32.67
C LEU A 145 3.09 -17.01 -34.14
N GLU A 146 4.27 -17.16 -34.72
CA GLU A 146 4.46 -17.61 -36.10
C GLU A 146 4.00 -19.08 -36.30
N ALA A 147 4.32 -19.95 -35.34
CA ALA A 147 3.80 -21.32 -35.30
C ALA A 147 2.27 -21.36 -35.21
N SER A 148 1.65 -20.56 -34.34
CA SER A 148 0.19 -20.48 -34.21
C SER A 148 -0.49 -19.90 -35.47
N VAL A 149 0.14 -18.93 -36.15
CA VAL A 149 -0.32 -18.43 -37.45
C VAL A 149 -0.25 -19.51 -38.54
N GLN A 150 0.80 -20.32 -38.56
CA GLN A 150 0.96 -21.42 -39.52
C GLN A 150 0.01 -22.60 -39.23
N GLU A 151 -0.25 -22.92 -37.96
CA GLU A 151 -1.28 -23.86 -37.53
C GLU A 151 -2.67 -23.39 -37.99
N LYS A 152 -3.02 -22.14 -37.69
CA LYS A 152 -4.28 -21.50 -38.13
C LYS A 152 -4.44 -21.53 -39.66
N LYS A 153 -3.36 -21.33 -40.42
CA LYS A 153 -3.36 -21.45 -41.89
C LYS A 153 -3.64 -22.89 -42.33
N SER A 154 -3.00 -23.86 -41.69
CA SER A 154 -3.19 -25.30 -41.98
C SER A 154 -4.63 -25.75 -41.70
N LEU A 155 -5.20 -25.35 -40.55
CA LEU A 155 -6.59 -25.61 -40.19
C LEU A 155 -7.59 -24.94 -41.15
N LEU A 156 -7.23 -23.80 -41.75
CA LEU A 156 -8.07 -23.13 -42.74
C LEU A 156 -8.03 -23.87 -44.09
N GLU A 157 -6.87 -24.35 -44.53
CA GLU A 157 -6.72 -25.20 -45.71
C GLU A 157 -7.44 -26.56 -45.55
N GLU A 158 -7.43 -27.14 -44.35
CA GLU A 158 -8.21 -28.33 -43.99
C GLU A 158 -9.72 -28.05 -43.99
N LYS A 159 -10.16 -26.94 -43.38
CA LYS A 159 -11.57 -26.50 -43.45
C LYS A 159 -12.05 -26.34 -44.90
N GLU A 160 -11.24 -25.76 -45.77
CA GLU A 160 -11.55 -25.63 -47.19
C GLU A 160 -11.58 -26.98 -47.92
N ARG A 161 -10.76 -27.96 -47.50
CA ARG A 161 -10.82 -29.34 -48.00
C ARG A 161 -12.13 -30.01 -47.61
N LEU A 162 -12.47 -30.01 -46.33
CA LEU A 162 -13.72 -30.57 -45.81
C LEU A 162 -14.93 -29.89 -46.44
N GLN A 163 -14.91 -28.57 -46.63
CA GLN A 163 -16.00 -27.85 -47.30
C GLN A 163 -16.11 -28.19 -48.80
N ARG A 164 -15.01 -28.56 -49.49
CA ARG A 164 -15.05 -29.09 -50.85
C ARG A 164 -15.59 -30.52 -50.90
N GLU A 165 -15.28 -31.35 -49.90
CA GLU A 165 -15.79 -32.71 -49.77
C GLU A 165 -17.28 -32.73 -49.43
N VAL A 166 -17.76 -31.88 -48.51
CA VAL A 166 -19.20 -31.68 -48.26
C VAL A 166 -19.93 -31.22 -49.53
N LYS A 167 -19.39 -30.24 -50.27
CA LYS A 167 -19.95 -29.82 -51.57
C LYS A 167 -19.89 -30.88 -52.68
N LYS A 168 -19.15 -31.97 -52.47
CA LYS A 168 -19.15 -33.15 -53.35
C LYS A 168 -20.22 -34.14 -52.91
N THR A 169 -20.30 -34.49 -51.63
CA THR A 169 -21.33 -35.39 -51.11
C THR A 169 -22.74 -34.81 -51.22
N GLU A 170 -22.92 -33.49 -51.06
CA GLU A 170 -24.18 -32.78 -51.35
C GLU A 170 -24.66 -33.01 -52.79
N LYS A 171 -23.74 -33.01 -53.77
CA LYS A 171 -24.05 -33.28 -55.19
C LYS A 171 -24.33 -34.75 -55.45
N GLU A 172 -23.59 -35.63 -54.80
CA GLU A 172 -23.79 -37.09 -54.91
C GLU A 172 -25.16 -37.48 -54.33
N ILE A 173 -25.53 -36.94 -53.17
CA ILE A 173 -26.87 -37.09 -52.56
C ILE A 173 -27.96 -36.46 -53.44
N ALA A 174 -27.73 -35.28 -54.04
CA ALA A 174 -28.70 -34.66 -54.95
C ALA A 174 -28.91 -35.48 -56.23
N GLN A 175 -27.84 -36.07 -56.79
CA GLN A 175 -27.93 -36.97 -57.94
C GLN A 175 -28.61 -38.28 -57.57
N GLU A 176 -28.28 -38.88 -56.42
CA GLU A 176 -28.92 -40.09 -55.92
C GLU A 176 -30.41 -39.87 -55.65
N LYS A 177 -30.79 -38.72 -55.07
CA LYS A 177 -32.19 -38.30 -54.92
C LYS A 177 -32.89 -38.16 -56.28
N SER A 178 -32.24 -37.58 -57.28
CA SER A 178 -32.79 -37.49 -58.64
C SER A 178 -32.95 -38.88 -59.29
N ASN A 179 -32.01 -39.80 -59.05
CA ASN A 179 -32.09 -41.18 -59.54
C ASN A 179 -33.23 -41.94 -58.84
N LEU A 180 -33.41 -41.76 -57.53
CA LEU A 180 -34.50 -42.35 -56.75
C LEU A 180 -35.87 -41.76 -57.14
N GLU A 181 -35.95 -40.46 -57.46
CA GLU A 181 -37.16 -39.83 -57.99
C GLU A 181 -37.51 -40.36 -59.39
N MET A 182 -36.49 -40.61 -60.24
CA MET A 182 -36.67 -41.25 -61.54
C MET A 182 -37.10 -42.72 -61.41
N GLU A 183 -36.48 -43.51 -60.53
CA GLU A 183 -36.86 -44.90 -60.28
C GLU A 183 -38.22 -45.02 -59.58
N LEU A 184 -38.63 -44.04 -58.76
CA LEU A 184 -39.99 -43.95 -58.21
C LEU A 184 -41.02 -43.58 -59.28
N ALA A 185 -40.69 -42.66 -60.20
CA ALA A 185 -41.55 -42.34 -61.34
C ALA A 185 -41.68 -43.53 -62.31
N LYS A 186 -40.58 -44.24 -62.59
CA LYS A 186 -40.54 -45.48 -63.36
C LYS A 186 -41.34 -46.59 -62.67
N SER A 187 -41.11 -46.84 -61.39
CA SER A 187 -41.93 -47.78 -60.59
C SER A 187 -43.42 -47.42 -60.62
N LYS A 188 -43.79 -46.15 -60.74
CA LYS A 188 -45.18 -45.70 -60.85
C LYS A 188 -45.77 -45.94 -62.24
N ILE A 189 -44.96 -45.82 -63.30
CA ILE A 189 -45.32 -46.26 -64.66
C ILE A 189 -45.45 -47.79 -64.70
N ASP A 190 -44.50 -48.51 -64.11
CA ASP A 190 -44.46 -49.97 -64.05
C ASP A 190 -45.61 -50.51 -63.20
N ILE A 191 -46.03 -49.85 -62.12
CA ILE A 191 -47.26 -50.18 -61.37
C ILE A 191 -48.51 -49.96 -62.22
N ASN A 192 -48.60 -48.88 -62.99
CA ASN A 192 -49.74 -48.67 -63.90
C ASN A 192 -49.77 -49.72 -65.02
N ALA A 193 -48.61 -50.06 -65.59
CA ALA A 193 -48.45 -51.09 -66.61
C ALA A 193 -48.73 -52.49 -66.06
N LEU A 194 -48.27 -52.81 -64.85
CA LEU A 194 -48.58 -54.06 -64.15
C LEU A 194 -50.06 -54.14 -63.76
N THR A 195 -50.70 -53.02 -63.40
CA THR A 195 -52.16 -53.00 -63.17
C THR A 195 -52.92 -53.37 -64.45
N HIS A 196 -52.49 -52.84 -65.60
CA HIS A 196 -53.09 -53.16 -66.89
C HIS A 196 -52.76 -54.60 -67.34
N ASN A 197 -51.50 -55.01 -67.25
CA ASN A 197 -51.05 -56.36 -67.57
C ASN A 197 -51.63 -57.42 -66.61
N MET A 198 -52.00 -57.06 -65.38
CA MET A 198 -52.70 -57.97 -64.47
C MET A 198 -54.12 -58.24 -64.98
N GLN A 199 -54.84 -57.22 -65.49
CA GLN A 199 -56.12 -57.46 -66.18
C GLN A 199 -55.93 -58.39 -67.39
N THR A 200 -54.87 -58.22 -68.18
CA THR A 200 -54.58 -59.08 -69.34
C THR A 200 -54.15 -60.50 -68.93
N LEU A 201 -53.37 -60.66 -67.86
CA LEU A 201 -52.91 -61.97 -67.39
C LEU A 201 -53.97 -62.72 -66.58
N GLU A 202 -55.00 -62.06 -66.06
CA GLU A 202 -56.23 -62.72 -65.61
C GLU A 202 -57.00 -63.36 -66.79
N GLU A 203 -56.90 -62.80 -68.00
CA GLU A 203 -57.44 -63.39 -69.23
C GLU A 203 -56.53 -64.52 -69.77
N GLU A 204 -55.20 -64.35 -69.75
CA GLU A 204 -54.25 -65.32 -70.34
C GLU A 204 -53.84 -66.50 -69.44
N ASN A 205 -53.82 -66.39 -68.10
CA ASN A 205 -53.50 -67.54 -67.23
C ASN A 205 -54.48 -68.72 -67.40
N LYS A 206 -55.68 -68.43 -67.91
CA LYS A 206 -56.69 -69.41 -68.31
C LYS A 206 -56.26 -70.30 -69.50
N HIS A 207 -55.22 -69.91 -70.23
CA HIS A 207 -54.76 -70.57 -71.47
C HIS A 207 -53.40 -71.28 -71.32
N LEU A 208 -52.50 -70.81 -70.45
CA LEU A 208 -51.13 -71.35 -70.34
C LEU A 208 -50.97 -72.52 -69.35
N SER A 209 -52.03 -72.92 -68.65
CA SER A 209 -52.00 -74.10 -67.76
C SER A 209 -51.77 -75.45 -68.50
N ASP A 210 -51.75 -75.44 -69.84
CA ASP A 210 -51.85 -76.64 -70.67
C ASP A 210 -50.51 -77.12 -71.34
N GLN A 211 -49.29 -76.53 -71.12
CA GLN A 211 -48.15 -76.68 -72.09
C GLN A 211 -46.58 -76.81 -71.77
N ILE A 212 -45.91 -76.56 -70.61
CA ILE A 212 -44.56 -75.82 -70.51
C ILE A 212 -43.05 -76.46 -70.44
N ALA A 213 -41.90 -75.71 -70.86
CA ALA A 213 -40.33 -75.93 -70.83
C ALA A 213 -39.18 -74.75 -71.17
N SER A 214 -37.76 -74.88 -71.13
CA SER A 214 -36.57 -73.80 -71.22
C SER A 214 -35.00 -74.10 -71.70
N LEU A 215 -33.96 -73.13 -71.88
CA LEU A 215 -32.45 -73.23 -72.43
C LEU A 215 -31.18 -72.21 -72.06
N GLU A 216 -29.89 -72.18 -72.68
CA GLU A 216 -28.47 -71.51 -72.37
C GLU A 216 -27.41 -71.10 -73.59
N HIS A 217 -26.07 -70.62 -73.77
CA HIS A 217 -24.58 -70.35 -73.27
C HIS A 217 -23.63 -69.36 -74.21
N GLN A 218 -22.24 -69.04 -74.35
CA GLN A 218 -20.81 -68.70 -73.73
C GLN A 218 -19.59 -68.36 -74.85
N ARG A 219 -18.22 -67.92 -74.88
CA ARG A 219 -16.94 -67.16 -74.27
C ARG A 219 -15.57 -67.16 -75.22
N VAL A 220 -14.25 -66.62 -75.24
CA VAL A 220 -13.20 -65.50 -74.77
C VAL A 220 -11.62 -65.56 -75.36
N THR A 221 -10.64 -64.53 -75.46
CA THR A 221 -9.11 -64.57 -75.96
C THR A 221 -8.00 -63.32 -75.80
N SER A 222 -6.61 -63.34 -76.10
CA SER A 222 -5.46 -62.22 -76.04
C SER A 222 -3.90 -62.37 -76.62
N ASP A 223 -2.90 -61.36 -76.69
CA ASP A 223 -1.39 -61.35 -77.25
C ASP A 223 -0.27 -60.13 -77.00
N TYR A 224 1.12 -60.11 -77.34
CA TYR A 224 2.27 -59.00 -77.20
C TYR A 224 3.86 -59.10 -77.73
N HIS A 225 4.73 -58.01 -78.03
CA HIS A 225 6.30 -57.88 -78.26
C HIS A 225 7.02 -56.39 -78.34
N GLY A 226 8.32 -55.82 -78.58
CA GLY A 226 9.89 -55.95 -78.80
C GLY A 226 10.68 -54.56 -79.23
N LEU A 227 12.01 -54.12 -79.53
CA LEU A 227 13.58 -54.30 -79.43
C LEU A 227 14.58 -53.05 -79.93
N ALA A 228 15.99 -52.96 -79.87
CA ALA A 228 16.96 -51.74 -80.21
C ALA A 228 18.61 -51.82 -80.48
N GLN A 229 19.47 -50.73 -80.81
CA GLN A 229 21.03 -50.60 -81.09
C GLN A 229 21.75 -49.11 -81.19
N GLN A 230 23.03 -48.57 -81.51
CA GLN A 230 24.55 -48.78 -81.88
C GLN A 230 25.57 -47.46 -81.93
N GLN A 231 26.98 -47.41 -82.09
CA GLN A 231 27.96 -46.18 -82.27
C GLN A 231 29.61 -46.23 -82.48
N VAL A 232 30.42 -45.13 -82.89
CA VAL A 232 31.88 -44.59 -82.49
C VAL A 232 33.23 -44.28 -83.43
N GLU A 233 34.14 -43.24 -83.13
CA GLU A 233 35.70 -42.92 -83.31
C GLU A 233 36.61 -42.36 -84.56
N LYS A 234 37.81 -41.63 -84.35
CA LYS A 234 39.28 -41.79 -84.88
C LYS A 234 40.16 -40.74 -85.73
N ALA A 235 41.55 -40.61 -85.56
CA ALA A 235 42.72 -40.41 -86.56
C ALA A 235 43.99 -39.45 -86.29
N LEU A 236 45.10 -39.41 -87.14
CA LEU A 236 46.54 -39.01 -86.82
C LEU A 236 47.49 -38.23 -87.84
N GLY A 237 48.44 -37.40 -87.32
CA GLY A 237 49.93 -37.41 -87.56
C GLY A 237 50.69 -36.54 -88.63
N LYS A 238 52.07 -36.50 -88.54
CA LYS A 238 53.13 -36.09 -89.57
C LYS A 238 53.67 -34.61 -89.54
N ILE A 239 54.90 -34.17 -89.96
CA ILE A 239 56.30 -34.74 -90.03
C ILE A 239 57.43 -33.68 -90.45
N ALA A 240 58.65 -33.72 -89.85
CA ALA A 240 60.04 -33.23 -90.25
C ALA A 240 60.35 -31.76 -90.73
N ASN A 241 61.56 -31.17 -90.56
CA ASN A 241 62.94 -31.56 -90.13
C ASN A 241 63.68 -30.30 -89.53
N SER A 242 64.96 -30.12 -89.11
CA SER A 242 66.28 -30.82 -88.98
C SER A 242 67.12 -30.02 -87.91
N LYS A 243 68.46 -29.88 -87.71
CA LYS A 243 69.82 -30.32 -88.22
C LYS A 243 70.88 -29.91 -87.13
N SER A 244 72.09 -30.51 -87.03
CA SER A 244 73.17 -30.06 -86.08
C SER A 244 74.61 -30.64 -86.36
N LYS A 245 75.59 -30.36 -85.46
CA LYS A 245 76.92 -31.01 -85.16
C LYS A 245 78.25 -30.43 -85.74
N LEU A 246 79.46 -30.63 -85.15
CA LEU A 246 79.97 -30.67 -83.73
C LEU A 246 81.54 -30.93 -83.65
N ALA A 247 82.17 -30.70 -82.48
CA ALA A 247 83.34 -31.40 -81.86
C ALA A 247 84.85 -31.08 -82.17
N TYR A 248 85.55 -30.54 -81.14
CA TYR A 248 86.68 -31.11 -80.33
C TYR A 248 88.14 -31.39 -80.83
N GLU A 249 89.08 -30.56 -80.31
CA GLU A 249 90.48 -30.78 -79.79
C GLU A 249 91.79 -30.93 -80.65
N LYS A 250 92.85 -30.27 -80.12
CA LYS A 250 94.28 -30.68 -79.95
C LYS A 250 95.34 -30.43 -81.06
N GLY A 251 96.46 -29.77 -80.69
CA GLY A 251 97.72 -29.70 -81.46
C GLY A 251 98.71 -28.62 -80.96
N LYS A 252 100.05 -28.83 -81.04
CA LYS A 252 101.08 -27.90 -80.50
C LYS A 252 102.45 -28.06 -81.19
N LEU A 253 103.12 -26.92 -81.51
CA LEU A 253 104.53 -26.74 -81.96
C LEU A 253 104.98 -27.38 -83.30
N GLN A 254 105.63 -26.58 -84.16
CA GLN A 254 107.05 -26.79 -84.56
C GLN A 254 107.64 -25.49 -85.18
N ALA A 255 108.97 -25.32 -85.14
CA ALA A 255 109.70 -24.20 -85.73
C ALA A 255 110.96 -24.67 -86.51
N LYS A 256 111.40 -23.85 -87.47
CA LYS A 256 112.74 -23.79 -88.10
C LYS A 256 112.86 -22.38 -88.74
N VAL A 257 113.97 -21.63 -88.72
CA VAL A 257 115.42 -21.90 -88.52
C VAL A 257 116.11 -22.60 -89.70
N LYS A 258 116.50 -21.81 -90.72
CA LYS A 258 117.86 -21.80 -91.33
C LYS A 258 117.95 -20.86 -92.57
N GLN A 259 118.65 -19.72 -92.43
CA GLN A 259 119.35 -18.88 -93.44
C GLN A 259 119.67 -17.52 -92.76
N LEU A 260 120.88 -16.92 -92.71
CA LEU A 260 122.21 -17.08 -93.41
C LEU A 260 123.45 -16.72 -92.50
N GLU A 261 124.69 -17.26 -92.70
CA GLU A 261 126.01 -16.92 -91.97
C GLU A 261 127.41 -17.17 -92.76
N GLU A 262 128.52 -16.27 -92.73
CA GLU A 262 130.01 -16.24 -93.32
C GLU A 262 131.05 -15.03 -92.84
N GLN A 263 132.38 -14.56 -93.12
CA GLN A 263 133.77 -14.74 -93.86
C GLN A 263 135.09 -13.82 -93.41
N LEU A 264 136.37 -13.70 -94.05
CA LEU A 264 137.74 -13.03 -93.58
C LEU A 264 138.99 -12.50 -94.57
N HIS A 265 140.19 -11.85 -94.16
CA HIS A 265 141.45 -11.32 -94.97
C HIS A 265 142.93 -10.91 -94.34
N CYS A 266 144.06 -10.40 -95.06
CA CYS A 266 145.54 -10.08 -94.59
C CYS A 266 146.65 -9.12 -95.39
N LEU A 267 148.00 -8.86 -95.03
CA LEU A 267 149.11 -7.90 -95.66
C LEU A 267 150.75 -8.00 -95.39
N THR A 268 151.74 -7.07 -95.82
CA THR A 268 153.33 -7.17 -95.94
C THR A 268 154.40 -5.89 -95.81
N ASP A 269 155.80 -5.94 -96.07
CA ASP A 269 156.99 -4.94 -95.72
C ASP A 269 158.47 -4.91 -96.49
N THR A 270 159.48 -3.90 -96.39
CA THR A 270 160.99 -3.81 -96.92
C THR A 270 162.02 -2.54 -96.66
N ARG A 271 163.45 -2.54 -96.74
CA ARG A 271 164.53 -1.37 -96.84
C ARG A 271 166.17 -1.61 -96.85
N LEU A 272 167.19 -0.68 -97.23
CA LEU A 272 168.75 -0.61 -96.92
C LEU A 272 169.85 0.47 -97.54
N GLN A 273 171.11 0.71 -96.94
CA GLN A 273 172.62 1.10 -97.35
C GLN A 273 173.39 2.47 -97.83
N ASN A 274 174.75 2.77 -97.51
CA ASN A 274 175.80 3.82 -98.09
C ASN A 274 177.35 3.96 -97.51
N ASP A 275 178.45 4.64 -98.10
CA ASP A 275 179.92 4.94 -97.57
C ASP A 275 181.05 5.90 -98.33
N HIS A 276 182.26 6.32 -97.72
CA HIS A 276 183.74 6.64 -98.16
C HIS A 276 184.58 8.05 -98.34
N LEU A 277 185.98 8.17 -98.16
CA LEU A 277 186.96 9.43 -98.18
C LEU A 277 188.59 9.33 -98.42
N ARG A 278 189.50 10.43 -98.47
CA ARG A 278 191.07 10.63 -98.16
C ARG A 278 192.05 11.66 -98.98
N LYS A 279 193.28 12.23 -98.51
CA LYS A 279 194.49 12.98 -99.25
C LYS A 279 195.79 13.62 -98.46
N MET A 280 196.94 14.16 -99.08
CA MET A 280 198.33 14.64 -98.50
C MET A 280 199.32 15.74 -99.24
N ASN A 281 200.54 16.26 -98.74
CA ASN A 281 201.58 17.26 -99.39
C ASN A 281 203.12 17.55 -98.83
N LYS A 282 204.05 18.49 -99.35
CA LYS A 282 205.56 18.80 -98.98
C LYS A 282 206.37 20.17 -99.43
N ALA A 283 207.66 20.54 -98.99
CA ALA A 283 208.52 21.84 -99.26
C ALA A 283 210.16 21.87 -99.32
N LEU A 284 210.96 23.05 -99.43
CA LEU A 284 212.52 23.26 -99.58
C LEU A 284 213.26 24.71 -99.31
N GLU A 285 214.63 24.99 -99.48
CA GLU A 285 215.50 26.23 -99.00
C GLU A 285 217.00 26.59 -99.60
N THR A 286 217.68 27.80 -99.34
CA THR A 286 219.20 28.22 -99.08
C THR A 286 220.15 29.24 -99.94
N LYS A 287 221.14 30.10 -99.39
CA LYS A 287 222.19 31.07 -100.09
C LYS A 287 223.48 31.75 -99.32
N TYR A 288 224.50 32.50 -99.94
CA TYR A 288 225.80 33.18 -99.37
C TYR A 288 226.61 34.41 -100.16
N ALA A 289 227.68 35.20 -99.65
CA ALA A 289 228.76 36.12 -100.35
C ALA A 289 229.76 37.16 -99.51
N GLN A 290 230.95 37.76 -100.00
CA GLN A 290 231.90 38.88 -99.39
C GLN A 290 233.13 39.58 -100.24
N VAL A 291 233.93 40.68 -99.83
CA VAL A 291 235.05 41.49 -100.57
C VAL A 291 236.26 42.32 -99.79
N LYS A 292 237.22 43.18 -100.38
CA LYS A 292 238.55 43.80 -99.80
C LYS A 292 239.33 45.12 -100.40
N SER A 293 240.20 45.93 -99.64
CA SER A 293 241.20 47.09 -99.95
C SER A 293 241.26 48.23 -98.86
N ILE A 294 241.54 47.92 -97.60
CA ILE A 294 240.74 48.51 -96.50
C ILE A 294 241.36 49.70 -95.70
N LEU A 295 242.68 49.87 -95.59
CA LEU A 295 243.22 50.59 -94.42
C LEU A 295 243.00 52.12 -94.35
N GLU A 296 243.33 52.89 -95.39
CA GLU A 296 243.16 54.37 -95.39
C GLU A 296 241.68 54.79 -95.28
N LYS A 297 240.78 53.92 -95.76
CA LYS A 297 239.33 54.07 -95.67
C LYS A 297 238.82 54.11 -94.22
N ASN A 298 239.55 53.50 -93.28
CA ASN A 298 239.13 53.36 -91.89
C ASN A 298 239.10 54.68 -91.10
N GLU A 299 239.89 55.70 -91.47
CA GLU A 299 240.03 56.92 -90.65
C GLU A 299 238.90 57.94 -90.92
N GLU A 300 238.46 58.07 -92.18
CA GLU A 300 237.21 58.76 -92.51
C GLU A 300 235.98 57.98 -91.98
N GLU A 301 235.99 56.65 -92.08
CA GLU A 301 234.96 55.80 -91.48
C GLU A 301 234.87 55.94 -89.95
N LEU A 302 235.98 56.20 -89.25
CA LEU A 302 235.98 56.45 -87.81
C LEU A 302 235.24 57.75 -87.44
N SER A 303 235.44 58.81 -88.22
CA SER A 303 234.76 60.10 -88.02
C SER A 303 233.26 60.00 -88.29
N LEU A 304 232.87 59.25 -89.34
CA LEU A 304 231.47 58.92 -89.62
C LEU A 304 230.85 58.05 -88.52
N ALA A 305 231.57 57.04 -88.03
CA ALA A 305 231.08 56.12 -87.00
C ALA A 305 230.71 56.82 -85.68
N VAL A 306 231.47 57.85 -85.28
CA VAL A 306 231.12 58.68 -84.10
C VAL A 306 229.81 59.44 -84.32
N SER A 307 229.61 60.04 -85.51
CA SER A 307 228.36 60.74 -85.85
C SER A 307 227.16 59.78 -85.88
N CYS A 308 227.31 58.60 -86.49
CA CYS A 308 226.27 57.57 -86.53
C CYS A 308 225.91 57.03 -85.14
N ARG A 309 226.90 56.85 -84.24
CA ARG A 309 226.67 56.42 -82.86
C ARG A 309 225.80 57.42 -82.09
N ASP A 310 226.11 58.72 -82.21
CA ASP A 310 225.42 59.76 -81.44
C ASP A 310 224.00 60.01 -81.97
N ALA A 311 223.74 59.74 -83.25
CA ALA A 311 222.39 59.66 -83.81
C ALA A 311 221.60 58.46 -83.24
N ALA A 312 222.18 57.26 -83.26
CA ALA A 312 221.55 56.05 -82.72
C ALA A 312 221.23 56.16 -81.21
N LEU A 313 222.03 56.90 -80.45
CA LEU A 313 221.79 57.15 -79.02
C LEU A 313 220.53 58.01 -78.78
N LYS A 314 220.30 59.04 -79.62
CA LYS A 314 219.05 59.83 -79.58
C LYS A 314 217.82 59.00 -79.97
N GLU A 315 217.96 58.14 -80.97
CA GLU A 315 216.85 57.29 -81.44
C GLU A 315 216.49 56.22 -80.40
N SER A 316 217.49 55.65 -79.70
CA SER A 316 217.28 54.78 -78.54
C SER A 316 216.55 55.47 -77.39
N GLN A 317 216.91 56.73 -77.06
CA GLN A 317 216.20 57.52 -76.05
C GLN A 317 214.74 57.80 -76.43
N LYS A 318 214.46 58.06 -77.72
CA LYS A 318 213.09 58.22 -78.20
C LYS A 318 212.28 56.92 -78.07
N LEU A 319 212.83 55.80 -78.54
CA LEU A 319 212.19 54.49 -78.46
C LEU A 319 211.85 54.08 -77.01
N LYS A 320 212.68 54.47 -76.04
CA LYS A 320 212.37 54.25 -74.61
C LYS A 320 211.10 54.98 -74.17
N GLY A 321 210.92 56.25 -74.55
CA GLY A 321 209.71 57.02 -74.23
C GLY A 321 208.46 56.50 -74.95
N ASP A 322 208.59 56.07 -76.22
CA ASP A 322 207.51 55.43 -76.97
C ASP A 322 207.07 54.10 -76.32
N LEU A 323 208.00 53.36 -75.71
CA LEU A 323 207.74 52.09 -75.01
C LEU A 323 207.08 52.30 -73.63
N GLU A 324 207.54 53.29 -72.85
CA GLU A 324 206.90 53.69 -71.58
C GLU A 324 205.44 54.14 -71.80
N ALA A 325 205.18 54.90 -72.87
CA ALA A 325 203.83 55.31 -73.26
C ALA A 325 202.94 54.14 -73.72
N LEU A 326 203.53 53.08 -74.29
CA LEU A 326 202.82 51.85 -74.65
C LEU A 326 202.42 51.05 -73.39
N GLU A 327 203.36 50.87 -72.46
CA GLU A 327 203.13 50.15 -71.20
C GLU A 327 202.04 50.80 -70.35
N GLU A 328 202.05 52.13 -70.22
CA GLU A 328 200.98 52.86 -69.53
C GLU A 328 199.61 52.66 -70.19
N ARG A 329 199.56 52.54 -71.53
CA ARG A 329 198.33 52.33 -72.30
C ARG A 329 197.74 50.94 -72.11
N GLU A 330 198.58 49.90 -72.06
CA GLU A 330 198.12 48.54 -71.77
C GLU A 330 197.73 48.38 -70.30
N ASN A 331 198.46 49.00 -69.35
CA ASN A 331 198.05 49.02 -67.94
C ASN A 331 196.65 49.65 -67.73
N ARG A 332 196.35 50.76 -68.42
CA ARG A 332 195.00 51.36 -68.41
C ARG A 332 193.92 50.44 -68.99
N LYS A 333 194.22 49.67 -70.05
CA LYS A 333 193.30 48.65 -70.61
C LYS A 333 193.08 47.49 -69.64
N VAL A 334 194.14 46.93 -69.07
CA VAL A 334 194.08 45.83 -68.10
C VAL A 334 193.22 46.22 -66.89
N GLY A 335 193.43 47.42 -66.33
CA GLY A 335 192.59 47.94 -65.23
C GLY A 335 191.10 48.10 -65.61
N ASN A 336 190.80 48.44 -66.86
CA ASN A 336 189.40 48.50 -67.33
C ASN A 336 188.79 47.11 -67.52
N PHE A 337 189.50 46.15 -68.10
CA PHE A 337 189.02 44.75 -68.21
C PHE A 337 188.85 44.09 -66.84
N GLN A 338 189.74 44.35 -65.89
CA GLN A 338 189.60 43.88 -64.50
C GLN A 338 188.33 44.43 -63.84
N ARG A 339 188.00 45.71 -64.08
CA ARG A 339 186.77 46.33 -63.54
C ARG A 339 185.51 45.73 -64.18
N GLN A 340 185.47 45.62 -65.51
CA GLN A 340 184.34 44.98 -66.22
C GLN A 340 184.15 43.51 -65.81
N LEU A 341 185.23 42.78 -65.54
CA LEU A 341 185.15 41.41 -65.04
C LEU A 341 184.66 41.34 -63.57
N ALA A 342 184.88 42.38 -62.76
CA ALA A 342 184.32 42.47 -61.42
C ALA A 342 182.82 42.80 -61.46
N GLU A 343 182.42 43.81 -62.25
CA GLU A 343 181.02 44.19 -62.51
C GLU A 343 180.21 43.00 -63.02
N ALA A 344 180.71 42.29 -64.04
CA ALA A 344 180.06 41.10 -64.60
C ALA A 344 179.97 39.93 -63.59
N LYS A 345 180.89 39.81 -62.63
CA LYS A 345 180.78 38.83 -61.54
C LYS A 345 179.72 39.21 -60.52
N GLU A 346 179.64 40.50 -60.16
CA GLU A 346 178.61 41.00 -59.25
C GLU A 346 177.21 40.78 -59.82
N ASP A 347 177.00 41.04 -61.11
CA ASP A 347 175.72 40.82 -61.77
C ASP A 347 175.37 39.33 -61.92
N ASN A 348 176.36 38.44 -62.14
CA ASN A 348 176.13 37.00 -62.06
C ASN A 348 175.70 36.55 -60.65
N CYS A 349 176.25 37.15 -59.59
CA CYS A 349 175.79 36.90 -58.21
C CYS A 349 174.35 37.40 -58.00
N LYS A 350 173.98 38.58 -58.51
CA LYS A 350 172.59 39.09 -58.45
C LYS A 350 171.62 38.15 -59.17
N VAL A 351 171.97 37.70 -60.38
CA VAL A 351 171.17 36.74 -61.15
C VAL A 351 171.03 35.40 -60.41
N THR A 352 172.10 34.90 -59.80
CA THR A 352 172.07 33.67 -58.99
C THR A 352 171.09 33.81 -57.82
N ILE A 353 171.20 34.90 -57.04
CA ILE A 353 170.29 35.20 -55.92
C ILE A 353 168.84 35.36 -56.40
N MET A 354 168.60 35.97 -57.57
CA MET A 354 167.26 36.05 -58.16
C MET A 354 166.71 34.68 -58.54
N LEU A 355 167.51 33.80 -59.15
CA LEU A 355 167.12 32.43 -59.51
C LEU A 355 166.82 31.59 -58.26
N GLU A 356 167.64 31.67 -57.22
CA GLU A 356 167.39 31.00 -55.93
C GLU A 356 166.08 31.47 -55.29
N ASN A 357 165.80 32.78 -55.31
CA ASN A 357 164.54 33.32 -54.81
C ASN A 357 163.33 32.88 -55.65
N VAL A 358 163.46 32.81 -56.98
CA VAL A 358 162.40 32.31 -57.87
C VAL A 358 162.15 30.81 -57.65
N LEU A 359 163.19 30.00 -57.49
CA LEU A 359 163.07 28.57 -57.19
C LEU A 359 162.47 28.31 -55.80
N ALA A 360 162.88 29.08 -54.78
CA ALA A 360 162.29 29.02 -53.45
C ALA A 360 160.82 29.48 -53.45
N SER A 361 160.46 30.47 -54.28
CA SER A 361 159.08 30.91 -54.49
C SER A 361 158.25 29.82 -55.19
N HIS A 362 158.78 29.23 -56.27
CA HIS A 362 158.14 28.11 -56.98
C HIS A 362 157.90 26.91 -56.06
N SER A 363 158.89 26.51 -55.26
CA SER A 363 158.76 25.42 -54.29
C SER A 363 157.68 25.70 -53.24
N LYS A 364 157.61 26.93 -52.70
CA LYS A 364 156.54 27.37 -51.79
C LYS A 364 155.16 27.36 -52.46
N MET A 365 155.07 27.83 -53.71
CA MET A 365 153.84 27.87 -54.49
C MET A 365 153.34 26.46 -54.84
N GLN A 366 154.24 25.55 -55.23
CA GLN A 366 153.93 24.14 -55.46
C GLN A 366 153.43 23.47 -54.18
N GLY A 367 154.14 23.62 -53.06
CA GLY A 367 153.71 23.08 -51.77
C GLY A 367 152.42 23.71 -51.20
N ALA A 368 152.00 24.88 -51.71
CA ALA A 368 150.68 25.45 -51.44
C ALA A 368 149.61 24.87 -52.37
N LEU A 369 149.91 24.70 -53.66
CA LEU A 369 149.01 24.08 -54.65
C LEU A 369 148.69 22.62 -54.28
N GLU A 370 149.69 21.83 -53.89
CA GLU A 370 149.53 20.45 -53.42
C GLU A 370 148.62 20.35 -52.19
N LYS A 371 148.72 21.32 -51.26
CA LYS A 371 147.82 21.41 -50.09
C LYS A 371 146.39 21.74 -50.50
N VAL A 372 146.19 22.70 -51.41
CA VAL A 372 144.86 23.04 -51.95
C VAL A 372 144.26 21.84 -52.67
N GLN A 373 145.06 21.11 -53.46
CA GLN A 373 144.61 19.91 -54.18
C GLN A 373 144.21 18.77 -53.22
N MET A 374 144.97 18.55 -52.13
CA MET A 374 144.61 17.59 -51.09
C MET A 374 143.32 17.99 -50.35
N GLU A 375 143.15 19.27 -50.00
CA GLU A 375 141.92 19.75 -49.35
C GLU A 375 140.71 19.69 -50.28
N LEU A 376 140.84 20.03 -51.57
CA LEU A 376 139.76 19.84 -52.55
C LEU A 376 139.36 18.36 -52.65
N GLY A 377 140.32 17.43 -52.77
CA GLY A 377 140.03 15.99 -52.78
C GLY A 377 139.36 15.47 -51.50
N ARG A 378 139.70 16.05 -50.34
CA ARG A 378 139.00 15.80 -49.06
C ARG A 378 137.55 16.31 -49.09
N ARG A 379 137.32 17.54 -49.59
CA ARG A 379 135.98 18.12 -49.73
C ARG A 379 135.11 17.37 -50.74
N ASP A 380 135.66 16.94 -51.86
CA ASP A 380 134.92 16.10 -52.82
C ASP A 380 134.52 14.75 -52.21
N SER A 381 135.39 14.16 -51.38
CA SER A 381 135.10 12.93 -50.62
C SER A 381 134.01 13.14 -49.56
N GLU A 382 134.07 14.24 -48.81
CA GLU A 382 133.04 14.68 -47.85
C GLU A 382 131.69 14.90 -48.53
N ILE A 383 131.67 15.64 -49.65
CA ILE A 383 130.49 15.90 -50.47
C ILE A 383 129.91 14.60 -51.05
N ALA A 384 130.75 13.66 -51.48
CA ALA A 384 130.30 12.33 -51.95
C ALA A 384 129.67 11.51 -50.81
N GLY A 385 130.24 11.56 -49.60
CA GLY A 385 129.67 10.97 -48.39
C GLY A 385 128.29 11.54 -48.06
N LEU A 386 128.18 12.87 -47.97
CA LEU A 386 126.92 13.57 -47.68
C LEU A 386 125.86 13.34 -48.77
N LYS A 387 126.24 13.25 -50.05
CA LYS A 387 125.32 12.87 -51.15
C LYS A 387 124.78 11.45 -50.97
N LYS A 388 125.64 10.49 -50.59
CA LYS A 388 125.24 9.10 -50.32
C LYS A 388 124.31 9.01 -49.10
N GLU A 389 124.63 9.73 -48.02
CA GLU A 389 123.81 9.78 -46.82
C GLU A 389 122.43 10.41 -47.11
N ARG A 390 122.39 11.53 -47.83
CA ARG A 390 121.14 12.16 -48.28
C ARG A 390 120.27 11.21 -49.09
N ALA A 391 120.86 10.41 -49.99
CA ALA A 391 120.13 9.42 -50.77
C ALA A 391 119.52 8.30 -49.89
N LEU A 392 120.28 7.80 -48.90
CA LEU A 392 119.78 6.81 -47.94
C LEU A 392 118.66 7.37 -47.05
N ASN A 393 118.81 8.62 -46.58
CA ASN A 393 117.79 9.30 -45.79
C ASN A 393 116.53 9.58 -46.62
N GLN A 394 116.65 9.96 -47.89
CA GLN A 394 115.50 10.10 -48.80
C GLN A 394 114.76 8.77 -49.00
N GLN A 395 115.49 7.66 -49.17
CA GLN A 395 114.88 6.33 -49.26
C GLN A 395 114.19 5.91 -47.95
N ARG A 396 114.73 6.32 -46.79
CA ARG A 396 114.09 6.08 -45.49
C ARG A 396 112.81 6.89 -45.32
N VAL A 397 112.79 8.16 -45.74
CA VAL A 397 111.59 9.00 -45.76
C VAL A 397 110.51 8.36 -46.64
N GLN A 398 110.83 7.95 -47.87
CA GLN A 398 109.89 7.28 -48.79
C GLN A 398 109.27 5.99 -48.23
N LYS A 399 110.00 5.24 -47.39
CA LYS A 399 109.45 4.06 -46.70
C LYS A 399 108.47 4.46 -45.60
N LEU A 400 108.81 5.47 -44.80
CA LEU A 400 107.95 5.96 -43.72
C LEU A 400 106.68 6.64 -44.27
N GLU A 401 106.77 7.34 -45.40
CA GLU A 401 105.62 7.88 -46.15
C GLU A 401 104.68 6.74 -46.57
N ALA A 402 105.19 5.69 -47.23
CA ALA A 402 104.39 4.53 -47.63
C ALA A 402 103.82 3.71 -46.45
N GLU A 403 104.52 3.66 -45.30
CA GLU A 403 104.00 3.06 -44.07
C GLU A 403 102.85 3.90 -43.49
N VAL A 404 102.97 5.24 -43.48
CA VAL A 404 101.91 6.16 -43.05
C VAL A 404 100.68 6.04 -43.96
N ASP A 405 100.85 6.01 -45.28
CA ASP A 405 99.76 5.81 -46.24
C ASP A 405 99.05 4.47 -46.01
N GLN A 406 99.79 3.39 -45.74
CA GLN A 406 99.22 2.09 -45.39
C GLN A 406 98.41 2.14 -44.08
N TRP A 407 98.88 2.86 -43.06
CA TRP A 407 98.14 2.99 -41.80
C TRP A 407 96.90 3.88 -41.93
N GLN A 408 96.94 4.95 -42.73
CA GLN A 408 95.77 5.76 -43.05
C GLN A 408 94.71 4.95 -43.82
N ALA A 409 95.12 4.18 -44.84
CA ALA A 409 94.23 3.30 -45.58
C ALA A 409 93.59 2.22 -44.69
N ARG A 410 94.36 1.65 -43.73
CA ARG A 410 93.82 0.73 -42.73
C ARG A 410 92.83 1.40 -41.78
N MET A 411 93.10 2.62 -41.33
CA MET A 411 92.19 3.36 -40.46
C MET A 411 90.84 3.60 -41.15
N LEU A 412 90.86 4.09 -42.39
CA LEU A 412 89.64 4.29 -43.19
C LEU A 412 88.82 3.01 -43.40
N VAL A 413 89.46 1.85 -43.53
CA VAL A 413 88.76 0.56 -43.61
C VAL A 413 88.14 0.16 -42.26
N VAL A 414 88.84 0.40 -41.14
CA VAL A 414 88.30 0.15 -39.79
C VAL A 414 87.15 1.11 -39.45
N ASP A 415 87.28 2.39 -39.77
CA ASP A 415 86.23 3.40 -39.58
C ASP A 415 84.99 3.09 -40.42
N ALA A 416 85.17 2.66 -41.67
CA ALA A 416 84.08 2.23 -42.55
C ALA A 416 83.40 0.95 -42.03
N GLN A 417 84.18 -0.04 -41.57
CA GLN A 417 83.63 -1.27 -40.98
C GLN A 417 82.84 -0.93 -39.70
N HIS A 418 83.44 -0.17 -38.77
CA HIS A 418 82.79 0.24 -37.53
C HIS A 418 81.51 1.03 -37.80
N SER A 419 81.51 1.93 -38.78
CA SER A 419 80.31 2.65 -39.22
C SER A 419 79.24 1.69 -39.74
N SER A 420 79.62 0.69 -40.55
CA SER A 420 78.69 -0.31 -41.11
C SER A 420 78.11 -1.28 -40.07
N GLU A 421 78.80 -1.50 -38.95
CA GLU A 421 78.32 -2.30 -37.82
C GLU A 421 77.47 -1.46 -36.85
N MET A 422 77.86 -0.22 -36.58
CA MET A 422 77.16 0.67 -35.63
C MET A 422 75.87 1.27 -36.19
N GLU A 423 75.82 1.64 -37.48
CA GLU A 423 74.63 2.26 -38.08
C GLU A 423 73.37 1.36 -38.00
N PRO A 424 73.39 0.05 -38.34
CA PRO A 424 72.21 -0.81 -38.18
C PRO A 424 71.85 -1.06 -36.71
N LEU A 425 72.84 -1.14 -35.80
CA LEU A 425 72.58 -1.27 -34.36
C LEU A 425 71.91 -0.01 -33.79
N GLN A 426 72.36 1.18 -34.20
CA GLN A 426 71.74 2.45 -33.81
C GLN A 426 70.31 2.55 -34.34
N LYS A 427 70.06 2.20 -35.61
CA LYS A 427 68.72 2.15 -36.21
C LYS A 427 67.80 1.17 -35.47
N ALA A 428 68.28 -0.02 -35.14
CA ALA A 428 67.52 -1.01 -34.38
C ALA A 428 67.20 -0.53 -32.95
N LEU A 429 68.15 0.13 -32.29
CA LEU A 429 67.96 0.73 -30.96
C LEU A 429 66.91 1.85 -30.98
N ASP A 430 66.93 2.72 -32.00
CA ASP A 430 65.98 3.83 -32.11
C ASP A 430 64.57 3.36 -32.49
N ILE A 431 64.44 2.31 -33.32
CA ILE A 431 63.16 1.61 -33.54
C ILE A 431 62.65 1.02 -32.22
N ALA A 432 63.50 0.30 -31.48
CA ALA A 432 63.11 -0.30 -30.19
C ALA A 432 62.74 0.76 -29.13
N ARG A 433 63.38 1.94 -29.14
CA ARG A 433 62.99 3.08 -28.28
C ARG A 433 61.61 3.62 -28.64
N GLU A 434 61.34 3.80 -29.92
CA GLU A 434 60.06 4.31 -30.42
C GLU A 434 58.91 3.31 -30.22
N ASP A 435 59.16 2.01 -30.38
CA ASP A 435 58.15 0.98 -30.09
C ASP A 435 57.88 0.83 -28.58
N ASN A 436 58.90 0.96 -27.73
CA ASN A 436 58.70 1.08 -26.27
C ASN A 436 57.91 2.34 -25.90
N ARG A 437 58.13 3.47 -26.60
CA ARG A 437 57.35 4.71 -26.40
C ARG A 437 55.88 4.50 -26.78
N LYS A 438 55.58 3.86 -27.91
CA LYS A 438 54.21 3.48 -28.31
C LYS A 438 53.56 2.54 -27.29
N LEU A 439 54.30 1.53 -26.81
CA LEU A 439 53.81 0.59 -25.81
C LEU A 439 53.48 1.30 -24.49
N ALA A 440 54.33 2.22 -24.03
CA ALA A 440 54.07 3.04 -22.84
C ALA A 440 52.82 3.92 -23.01
N MET A 441 52.67 4.59 -24.16
CA MET A 441 51.45 5.36 -24.47
C MET A 441 50.20 4.49 -24.53
N SER A 442 50.28 3.29 -25.11
CA SER A 442 49.16 2.34 -25.17
C SER A 442 48.81 1.77 -23.79
N LEU A 443 49.80 1.55 -22.93
CA LEU A 443 49.60 1.14 -21.53
C LEU A 443 48.94 2.26 -20.74
N GLU A 444 49.39 3.51 -20.90
CA GLU A 444 48.81 4.66 -20.22
C GLU A 444 47.36 4.92 -20.67
N GLN A 445 47.06 4.78 -21.97
CA GLN A 445 45.69 4.79 -22.48
C GLN A 445 44.83 3.64 -21.92
N ALA A 446 45.38 2.44 -21.79
CA ALA A 446 44.70 1.31 -21.15
C ALA A 446 44.46 1.57 -19.65
N LEU A 447 45.39 2.20 -18.95
CA LEU A 447 45.24 2.57 -17.53
C LEU A 447 44.24 3.71 -17.35
N GLN A 448 44.20 4.71 -18.23
CA GLN A 448 43.21 5.79 -18.23
C GLN A 448 41.81 5.27 -18.56
N THR A 449 41.67 4.40 -19.58
CA THR A 449 40.37 3.81 -19.93
C THR A 449 39.89 2.80 -18.88
N ASN A 450 40.81 2.07 -18.24
CA ASN A 450 40.50 1.33 -17.02
C ASN A 450 40.00 2.32 -15.97
N ASN A 451 40.84 3.23 -15.45
CA ASN A 451 40.48 4.25 -14.45
C ASN A 451 39.15 4.99 -14.73
N HIS A 452 38.74 5.19 -15.99
CA HIS A 452 37.43 5.77 -16.34
C HIS A 452 36.26 4.77 -16.43
N LEU A 453 36.45 3.55 -16.94
CA LEU A 453 35.47 2.46 -16.76
C LEU A 453 35.24 2.25 -15.27
N GLN A 454 36.35 2.10 -14.55
CA GLN A 454 36.56 2.10 -13.10
C GLN A 454 35.81 3.36 -12.51
N THR A 455 35.95 4.59 -13.02
CA THR A 455 35.17 5.78 -12.54
C THR A 455 33.65 5.65 -12.77
N LYS A 456 33.18 5.12 -13.89
CA LYS A 456 31.73 4.88 -14.09
C LYS A 456 31.23 3.80 -13.15
N LEU A 457 32.06 2.78 -13.02
CA LEU A 457 32.03 1.65 -12.10
C LEU A 457 31.78 2.24 -10.68
N GLU A 458 32.24 3.44 -10.26
CA GLU A 458 31.81 4.17 -9.01
C GLU A 458 30.28 4.18 -8.78
N HIS A 459 29.62 4.72 -9.78
CA HIS A 459 28.51 5.64 -9.55
C HIS A 459 27.16 4.94 -9.50
N ILE A 460 27.11 3.62 -9.77
CA ILE A 460 25.85 2.87 -9.95
C ILE A 460 25.53 1.93 -8.80
N GLN A 461 26.50 1.43 -8.04
CA GLN A 461 26.23 0.79 -6.74
C GLN A 461 26.42 1.73 -5.53
N GLU A 462 26.94 2.95 -5.70
CA GLU A 462 26.55 4.09 -4.84
C GLU A 462 25.05 4.36 -4.97
N LYS A 463 24.55 4.40 -6.22
CA LYS A 463 23.10 4.47 -6.48
C LYS A 463 22.38 3.20 -6.02
N LEU A 464 23.00 2.02 -6.05
CA LEU A 464 22.41 0.80 -5.51
C LEU A 464 22.33 0.87 -3.99
N GLU A 465 23.38 1.25 -3.28
CA GLU A 465 23.38 1.48 -1.83
C GLU A 465 22.33 2.54 -1.45
N SER A 466 22.24 3.64 -2.21
CA SER A 466 21.16 4.63 -2.07
C SER A 466 19.76 4.04 -2.31
N LYS A 467 19.61 3.10 -3.26
CA LYS A 467 18.31 2.45 -3.57
C LYS A 467 17.97 1.32 -2.62
N GLU A 468 18.95 0.62 -2.08
CA GLU A 468 18.83 -0.37 -1.01
C GLU A 468 18.47 0.35 0.31
N LEU A 469 19.04 1.52 0.57
CA LEU A 469 18.65 2.39 1.68
C LEU A 469 17.24 2.97 1.48
N GLU A 470 16.86 3.41 0.28
CA GLU A 470 15.46 3.76 -0.03
C GLU A 470 14.51 2.57 0.18
N GLN A 471 14.89 1.36 -0.25
CA GLN A 471 14.09 0.15 -0.08
C GLN A 471 13.94 -0.23 1.40
N GLN A 472 15.01 -0.16 2.20
CA GLN A 472 14.96 -0.37 3.65
C GLN A 472 14.06 0.68 4.33
N ASN A 473 14.18 1.95 3.96
CA ASN A 473 13.30 3.00 4.47
C ASN A 473 11.83 2.75 4.12
N LEU A 474 11.53 2.31 2.90
CA LEU A 474 10.19 1.92 2.47
C LEU A 474 9.67 0.68 3.21
N GLU A 475 10.52 -0.32 3.50
CA GLU A 475 10.10 -1.50 4.26
C GLU A 475 9.80 -1.15 5.71
N THR A 476 10.68 -0.42 6.41
CA THR A 476 10.39 0.05 7.78
C THR A 476 9.18 0.99 7.84
N PHE A 477 8.83 1.67 6.74
CA PHE A 477 7.61 2.44 6.64
C PHE A 477 6.37 1.54 6.49
N LYS A 478 6.42 0.50 5.64
CA LYS A 478 5.34 -0.52 5.58
C LYS A 478 5.15 -1.23 6.92
N GLU A 479 6.23 -1.61 7.60
CA GLU A 479 6.18 -2.25 8.92
C GLU A 479 5.49 -1.34 9.94
N ARG A 480 5.84 -0.04 9.97
CA ARG A 480 5.15 0.95 10.80
C ARG A 480 3.68 1.10 10.43
N MET A 481 3.34 1.27 9.16
CA MET A 481 1.95 1.37 8.70
C MET A 481 1.13 0.10 9.02
N ALA A 482 1.76 -1.08 8.96
CA ALA A 482 1.12 -2.35 9.30
C ALA A 482 0.89 -2.49 10.81
N GLU A 483 1.86 -2.12 11.64
CA GLU A 483 1.72 -2.13 13.10
C GLU A 483 0.75 -1.04 13.58
N GLU A 484 0.75 0.15 12.97
CA GLU A 484 -0.25 1.21 13.20
C GLU A 484 -1.66 0.72 12.85
N SER A 485 -1.86 0.11 11.68
CA SER A 485 -3.15 -0.44 11.27
C SER A 485 -3.61 -1.62 12.16
N LYS A 486 -2.67 -2.44 12.62
CA LYS A 486 -2.91 -3.50 13.62
C LYS A 486 -3.32 -2.92 14.98
N MET A 487 -2.63 -1.89 15.47
CA MET A 487 -2.96 -1.18 16.70
C MET A 487 -4.33 -0.49 16.61
N GLU A 488 -4.69 0.12 15.47
CA GLU A 488 -6.05 0.64 15.23
C GLU A 488 -7.11 -0.46 15.24
N ALA A 489 -6.82 -1.62 14.61
CA ALA A 489 -7.71 -2.77 14.62
C ALA A 489 -7.88 -3.37 16.03
N GLU A 490 -6.81 -3.43 16.83
CA GLU A 490 -6.83 -3.83 18.24
C GLU A 490 -7.67 -2.85 19.09
N LEU A 491 -7.45 -1.53 18.97
CA LEU A 491 -8.26 -0.51 19.64
C LEU A 491 -9.74 -0.55 19.23
N HIS A 492 -10.04 -0.87 17.96
CA HIS A 492 -11.41 -1.09 17.49
C HIS A 492 -12.01 -2.38 18.06
N ALA A 493 -11.24 -3.46 18.16
CA ALA A 493 -11.68 -4.71 18.78
C ALA A 493 -11.96 -4.52 20.28
N GLU A 494 -11.07 -3.84 21.02
CA GLU A 494 -11.27 -3.46 22.43
C GLU A 494 -12.52 -2.62 22.62
N ARG A 495 -12.74 -1.61 21.76
CA ARG A 495 -13.95 -0.76 21.81
C ARG A 495 -15.22 -1.56 21.54
N ILE A 496 -15.19 -2.51 20.61
CA ILE A 496 -16.31 -3.44 20.33
C ILE A 496 -16.53 -4.37 21.53
N GLU A 497 -15.48 -4.86 22.19
CA GLU A 497 -15.62 -5.72 23.36
C GLU A 497 -16.12 -4.95 24.59
N ALA A 498 -15.67 -3.72 24.79
CA ALA A 498 -16.18 -2.81 25.82
C ALA A 498 -17.67 -2.52 25.62
N LEU A 499 -18.11 -2.25 24.39
CA LEU A 499 -19.53 -2.10 24.05
C LEU A 499 -20.32 -3.40 24.25
N ARG A 500 -19.77 -4.56 23.89
CA ARG A 500 -20.39 -5.88 24.17
C ARG A 500 -20.55 -6.12 25.67
N LYS A 501 -19.53 -5.78 26.47
CA LYS A 501 -19.57 -5.85 27.94
C LYS A 501 -20.62 -4.90 28.50
N GLN A 502 -20.68 -3.66 28.02
CA GLN A 502 -21.71 -2.68 28.40
C GLN A 502 -23.12 -3.18 28.07
N PHE A 503 -23.40 -3.58 26.82
CA PHE A 503 -24.72 -4.10 26.46
C PHE A 503 -25.10 -5.36 27.25
N GLN A 504 -24.14 -6.22 27.61
CA GLN A 504 -24.41 -7.39 28.44
C GLN A 504 -24.67 -7.01 29.92
N THR A 505 -24.00 -6.00 30.48
CA THR A 505 -24.32 -5.50 31.83
C THR A 505 -25.66 -4.76 31.86
N GLU A 506 -25.95 -3.92 30.87
CA GLU A 506 -27.25 -3.25 30.68
C GLU A 506 -28.39 -4.27 30.51
N ARG A 507 -28.18 -5.34 29.73
CA ARG A 507 -29.14 -6.43 29.58
C ARG A 507 -29.40 -7.15 30.90
N GLU A 508 -28.37 -7.45 31.69
CA GLU A 508 -28.54 -8.11 32.98
C GLU A 508 -29.07 -7.17 34.07
N THR A 509 -28.83 -5.85 34.03
CA THR A 509 -29.47 -4.89 34.94
C THR A 509 -30.93 -4.67 34.55
N ALA A 510 -31.26 -4.49 33.27
CA ALA A 510 -32.64 -4.40 32.79
C ALA A 510 -33.45 -5.67 33.13
N LYS A 511 -32.87 -6.85 32.93
CA LYS A 511 -33.44 -8.14 33.35
C LYS A 511 -33.66 -8.23 34.87
N LYS A 512 -32.74 -7.71 35.68
CA LYS A 512 -32.91 -7.61 37.15
C LYS A 512 -33.98 -6.59 37.55
N VAL A 513 -34.14 -5.49 36.82
CA VAL A 513 -35.18 -4.47 37.04
C VAL A 513 -36.55 -5.05 36.67
N ALA A 514 -36.72 -5.60 35.46
CA ALA A 514 -37.95 -6.28 35.05
C ALA A 514 -38.31 -7.45 35.99
N GLN A 515 -37.32 -8.16 36.55
CA GLN A 515 -37.56 -9.19 37.55
C GLN A 515 -38.01 -8.63 38.92
N ARG A 516 -37.62 -7.41 39.29
CA ARG A 516 -38.16 -6.69 40.47
C ARG A 516 -39.57 -6.20 40.19
N GLU A 517 -39.79 -5.50 39.07
CA GLU A 517 -41.10 -4.99 38.64
C GLU A 517 -42.13 -6.11 38.54
N THR A 518 -41.81 -7.25 37.93
CA THR A 518 -42.73 -8.41 37.87
C THR A 518 -42.97 -9.06 39.23
N ASN A 519 -42.05 -8.93 40.20
CA ASN A 519 -42.27 -9.39 41.57
C ASN A 519 -43.07 -8.37 42.41
N GLU A 520 -42.95 -7.06 42.13
CA GLU A 520 -43.75 -5.99 42.73
C GLU A 520 -45.17 -5.98 42.17
N LEU A 521 -45.36 -6.22 40.87
CA LEU A 521 -46.67 -6.44 40.25
C LEU A 521 -47.35 -7.71 40.79
N LYS A 522 -46.59 -8.79 41.06
CA LYS A 522 -47.13 -9.97 41.78
C LYS A 522 -47.60 -9.60 43.18
N LYS A 523 -46.77 -8.92 43.99
CA LYS A 523 -47.18 -8.44 45.33
C LYS A 523 -48.42 -7.54 45.27
N ALA A 524 -48.48 -6.60 44.33
CA ALA A 524 -49.63 -5.72 44.14
C ALA A 524 -50.89 -6.49 43.71
N LEU A 525 -50.74 -7.53 42.89
CA LEU A 525 -51.82 -8.45 42.52
C LEU A 525 -52.28 -9.31 43.72
N ASP A 526 -51.35 -9.83 44.52
CA ASP A 526 -51.65 -10.61 45.73
C ASP A 526 -52.33 -9.75 46.80
N GLU A 527 -51.89 -8.49 46.98
CA GLU A 527 -52.57 -7.49 47.82
C GLU A 527 -53.95 -7.12 47.26
N ALA A 528 -54.10 -6.94 45.95
CA ALA A 528 -55.40 -6.66 45.34
C ALA A 528 -56.36 -7.85 45.48
N ASN A 529 -55.86 -9.09 45.34
CA ASN A 529 -56.61 -10.31 45.60
C ASN A 529 -57.03 -10.40 47.07
N PHE A 530 -56.11 -10.14 48.01
CA PHE A 530 -56.40 -10.11 49.44
C PHE A 530 -57.49 -9.07 49.78
N ARG A 531 -57.32 -7.82 49.33
CA ARG A 531 -58.32 -6.75 49.51
C ARG A 531 -59.66 -7.11 48.83
N SER A 532 -59.64 -7.78 47.69
CA SER A 532 -60.85 -8.28 47.00
C SER A 532 -61.58 -9.35 47.82
N VAL A 533 -60.84 -10.26 48.47
CA VAL A 533 -61.38 -11.25 49.42
C VAL A 533 -61.95 -10.57 50.66
N GLU A 534 -61.30 -9.53 51.20
CA GLU A 534 -61.82 -8.74 52.33
C GLU A 534 -63.09 -7.94 51.96
N VAL A 535 -63.12 -7.31 50.77
CA VAL A 535 -64.32 -6.63 50.24
C VAL A 535 -65.45 -7.62 49.98
N SER A 536 -65.14 -8.84 49.54
CA SER A 536 -66.11 -9.92 49.36
C SER A 536 -66.64 -10.45 50.70
N ARG A 537 -65.77 -10.55 51.72
CA ARG A 537 -66.13 -10.94 53.08
C ARG A 537 -67.03 -9.90 53.75
N THR A 538 -66.61 -8.63 53.75
CA THR A 538 -67.40 -7.53 54.31
C THR A 538 -68.73 -7.33 53.56
N ASN A 539 -68.80 -7.60 52.25
CA ASN A 539 -70.07 -7.70 51.53
C ASN A 539 -70.99 -8.82 52.04
N ARG A 540 -70.45 -9.99 52.40
CA ARG A 540 -71.24 -11.08 53.02
C ARG A 540 -71.74 -10.68 54.40
N GLU A 541 -70.88 -10.07 55.22
CA GLU A 541 -71.22 -9.59 56.57
C GLU A 541 -72.28 -8.46 56.52
N LEU A 542 -72.20 -7.55 55.54
CA LEU A 542 -73.22 -6.52 55.28
C LEU A 542 -74.54 -7.14 54.79
N ARG A 543 -74.50 -8.14 53.89
CA ARG A 543 -75.69 -8.87 53.45
C ARG A 543 -76.35 -9.64 54.60
N GLN A 544 -75.57 -10.24 55.50
CA GLN A 544 -76.09 -10.85 56.73
C GLN A 544 -76.80 -9.80 57.60
N LYS A 545 -76.16 -8.67 57.90
CA LYS A 545 -76.78 -7.54 58.63
C LYS A 545 -78.06 -7.03 57.96
N ILE A 546 -78.12 -6.98 56.62
CA ILE A 546 -79.35 -6.65 55.89
C ILE A 546 -80.43 -7.68 56.18
N THR A 547 -80.16 -8.99 56.09
CA THR A 547 -81.17 -10.02 56.42
C THR A 547 -81.60 -10.03 57.89
N GLU A 548 -80.76 -9.56 58.81
CA GLU A 548 -81.11 -9.36 60.23
C GLU A 548 -82.00 -8.12 60.43
N LEU A 549 -81.72 -7.03 59.72
CA LEU A 549 -82.57 -5.84 59.66
C LEU A 549 -83.92 -6.15 59.00
N GLU A 550 -83.96 -6.99 57.96
CA GLU A 550 -85.21 -7.48 57.34
C GLU A 550 -86.02 -8.36 58.30
N LYS A 551 -85.37 -9.25 59.06
CA LYS A 551 -86.02 -10.06 60.12
C LYS A 551 -86.61 -9.18 61.22
N THR A 552 -85.87 -8.19 61.71
CA THR A 552 -86.37 -7.26 62.75
C THR A 552 -87.47 -6.33 62.21
N LEU A 553 -87.35 -5.86 60.97
CA LEU A 553 -88.41 -5.10 60.27
C LEU A 553 -89.69 -5.94 60.13
N ASN A 554 -89.58 -7.22 59.74
CA ASN A 554 -90.74 -8.10 59.62
C ASN A 554 -91.34 -8.46 60.99
N SER A 555 -90.52 -8.66 62.03
CA SER A 555 -90.99 -8.78 63.41
C SER A 555 -91.77 -7.53 63.85
N ASN A 556 -91.29 -6.33 63.51
CA ASN A 556 -91.96 -5.08 63.82
C ASN A 556 -93.24 -4.86 62.99
N LYS A 557 -93.29 -5.30 61.71
CA LYS A 557 -94.53 -5.34 60.91
C LYS A 557 -95.59 -6.24 61.56
N GLU A 558 -95.23 -7.42 62.05
CA GLU A 558 -96.17 -8.32 62.75
C GLU A 558 -96.60 -7.74 64.11
N LYS A 559 -95.73 -7.07 64.86
CA LYS A 559 -96.13 -6.30 66.06
C LYS A 559 -97.15 -5.22 65.73
N ILE A 560 -96.92 -4.43 64.68
CA ILE A 560 -97.84 -3.38 64.20
C ILE A 560 -99.17 -3.99 63.75
N LYS A 561 -99.14 -5.14 63.07
CA LYS A 561 -100.34 -5.89 62.64
C LYS A 561 -101.15 -6.42 63.83
N ASN A 562 -100.49 -6.92 64.88
CA ASN A 562 -101.14 -7.33 66.12
C ASN A 562 -101.72 -6.13 66.90
N GLN A 563 -101.00 -5.01 67.00
CA GLN A 563 -101.52 -3.76 67.58
C GLN A 563 -102.73 -3.24 66.80
N LYS A 564 -102.70 -3.30 65.46
CA LYS A 564 -103.82 -2.93 64.59
C LYS A 564 -105.04 -3.85 64.79
N ALA A 565 -104.83 -5.14 65.06
CA ALA A 565 -105.89 -6.07 65.42
C ALA A 565 -106.49 -5.78 66.81
N GLN A 566 -105.66 -5.46 67.81
CA GLN A 566 -106.11 -5.04 69.15
C GLN A 566 -106.94 -3.75 69.11
N ILE A 567 -106.52 -2.76 68.32
CA ILE A 567 -107.29 -1.52 68.09
C ILE A 567 -108.64 -1.84 67.43
N LYS A 568 -108.67 -2.75 66.45
CA LYS A 568 -109.92 -3.18 65.79
C LYS A 568 -110.89 -3.85 66.78
N HIS A 569 -110.39 -4.67 67.72
CA HIS A 569 -111.19 -5.23 68.82
C HIS A 569 -111.74 -4.15 69.76
N HIS A 570 -110.93 -3.17 70.17
CA HIS A 570 -111.39 -2.08 71.03
C HIS A 570 -112.49 -1.22 70.40
N LEU A 571 -112.37 -0.92 69.10
CA LEU A 571 -113.40 -0.18 68.36
C LEU A 571 -114.71 -0.99 68.22
N SER A 572 -114.62 -2.31 68.00
CA SER A 572 -115.80 -3.20 67.97
C SER A 572 -116.50 -3.29 69.33
N SER A 573 -115.74 -3.33 70.43
CA SER A 573 -116.30 -3.33 71.79
C SER A 573 -117.04 -2.01 72.09
N LYS A 574 -116.46 -0.87 71.70
CA LYS A 574 -117.07 0.45 71.87
C LYS A 574 -118.39 0.61 71.10
N ALA A 575 -118.52 -0.02 69.93
CA ALA A 575 -119.76 -0.01 69.14
C ALA A 575 -120.90 -0.80 69.80
N ASN A 576 -120.63 -2.02 70.27
CA ASN A 576 -121.64 -2.83 70.97
C ASN A 576 -122.19 -2.14 72.23
N ASN A 577 -121.33 -1.43 72.97
CA ASN A 577 -121.77 -0.76 74.20
C ASN A 577 -122.72 0.42 73.96
N ALA A 578 -122.62 1.09 72.79
CA ALA A 578 -123.58 2.12 72.39
C ALA A 578 -124.95 1.50 72.01
N GLN A 579 -124.96 0.36 71.33
CA GLN A 579 -126.20 -0.34 70.94
C GLN A 579 -127.01 -0.83 72.16
N ASN A 580 -126.34 -1.15 73.28
CA ASN A 580 -127.01 -1.56 74.52
C ASN A 580 -127.73 -0.42 75.25
N ILE A 581 -127.26 0.84 75.12
CA ILE A 581 -127.91 2.01 75.72
C ILE A 581 -129.23 2.32 75.00
N GLU A 582 -129.26 2.23 73.67
CA GLU A 582 -130.48 2.49 72.91
C GLU A 582 -131.53 1.37 73.10
N ARG A 583 -131.09 0.12 73.29
CA ARG A 583 -131.96 -0.99 73.70
C ARG A 583 -132.61 -0.78 75.07
N MET A 584 -131.90 -0.21 76.06
CA MET A 584 -132.52 0.09 77.36
C MET A 584 -133.67 1.10 77.24
N LYS A 585 -133.51 2.16 76.44
CA LYS A 585 -134.60 3.15 76.20
C LYS A 585 -135.82 2.53 75.53
N GLN A 586 -135.60 1.58 74.61
CA GLN A 586 -136.69 0.84 73.97
C GLN A 586 -137.45 -0.02 75.00
N ILE A 587 -136.74 -0.72 75.87
CA ILE A 587 -137.33 -1.50 76.99
C ILE A 587 -138.09 -0.59 77.97
N GLU A 588 -137.61 0.63 78.25
CA GLU A 588 -138.35 1.61 79.07
C GLU A 588 -139.64 2.10 78.40
N GLN A 589 -139.66 2.27 77.07
CA GLN A 589 -140.89 2.61 76.33
C GLN A 589 -141.86 1.42 76.23
N GLU A 590 -141.35 0.21 76.02
CA GLU A 590 -142.15 -1.02 76.02
C GLU A 590 -142.75 -1.32 77.41
N LEU A 591 -142.03 -1.03 78.50
CA LEU A 591 -142.59 -1.07 79.86
C LEU A 591 -143.71 -0.06 80.04
N ARG A 592 -143.57 1.18 79.58
CA ARG A 592 -144.65 2.19 79.64
C ARG A 592 -145.86 1.82 78.78
N GLN A 593 -145.66 1.11 77.66
CA GLN A 593 -146.77 0.57 76.86
C GLN A 593 -147.40 -0.67 77.50
N MET A 594 -146.62 -1.56 78.12
CA MET A 594 -147.16 -2.65 78.93
C MET A 594 -147.91 -2.14 80.16
N GLU A 595 -147.48 -1.03 80.79
CA GLU A 595 -148.26 -0.39 81.85
C GLU A 595 -149.54 0.26 81.31
N LEU A 596 -149.52 0.90 80.14
CA LEU A 596 -150.75 1.42 79.52
C LEU A 596 -151.73 0.30 79.14
N ILE A 597 -151.23 -0.87 78.69
CA ILE A 597 -152.04 -2.05 78.39
C ILE A 597 -152.54 -2.74 79.66
N LYS A 598 -151.69 -2.86 80.70
CA LYS A 598 -152.06 -3.28 82.06
C LYS A 598 -153.13 -2.37 82.63
N ASP A 599 -153.04 -1.06 82.48
CA ASP A 599 -154.02 -0.09 82.97
C ASP A 599 -155.32 -0.17 82.15
N GLN A 600 -155.28 -0.47 80.85
CA GLN A 600 -156.49 -0.76 80.07
C GLN A 600 -157.14 -2.09 80.48
N TYR A 601 -156.34 -3.12 80.80
CA TYR A 601 -156.83 -4.41 81.29
C TYR A 601 -157.35 -4.31 82.73
N GLN A 602 -156.69 -3.53 83.58
CA GLN A 602 -157.10 -3.20 84.94
C GLN A 602 -158.30 -2.26 84.93
N LYS A 603 -158.46 -1.37 83.95
CA LYS A 603 -159.68 -0.56 83.77
C LYS A 603 -160.88 -1.41 83.35
N LYS A 604 -160.70 -2.40 82.46
CA LYS A 604 -161.75 -3.40 82.17
C LYS A 604 -162.03 -4.33 83.36
N ASN A 605 -161.01 -4.74 84.11
CA ASN A 605 -161.20 -5.46 85.37
C ASN A 605 -161.85 -4.57 86.44
N TYR A 606 -161.63 -3.26 86.43
CA TYR A 606 -162.27 -2.28 87.32
C TYR A 606 -163.72 -2.02 86.90
N GLU A 607 -164.05 -2.08 85.60
CA GLU A 607 -165.43 -2.02 85.09
C GLU A 607 -166.20 -3.31 85.41
N GLN A 608 -165.58 -4.49 85.24
CA GLN A 608 -166.14 -5.78 85.70
C GLN A 608 -166.24 -5.86 87.23
N ALA A 609 -165.22 -5.39 87.95
CA ALA A 609 -165.24 -5.30 89.40
C ALA A 609 -166.21 -4.22 89.91
N LEU A 610 -166.49 -3.13 89.18
CA LEU A 610 -167.58 -2.21 89.52
C LEU A 610 -168.95 -2.87 89.37
N SER A 611 -169.10 -3.81 88.42
CA SER A 611 -170.31 -4.64 88.32
C SER A 611 -170.44 -5.58 89.52
N ILE A 612 -169.33 -6.17 89.99
CA ILE A 612 -169.30 -6.97 91.23
C ILE A 612 -169.45 -6.08 92.48
N GLN A 613 -168.96 -4.85 92.46
CA GLN A 613 -169.08 -3.86 93.54
C GLN A 613 -170.53 -3.38 93.67
N LYS A 614 -171.28 -3.25 92.56
CA LYS A 614 -172.73 -3.10 92.59
C LYS A 614 -173.39 -4.32 93.25
N PHE A 615 -173.09 -5.52 92.78
CA PHE A 615 -173.63 -6.78 93.34
C PHE A 615 -173.33 -6.97 94.85
N VAL A 616 -172.14 -6.57 95.33
CA VAL A 616 -171.76 -6.67 96.76
C VAL A 616 -172.20 -5.45 97.58
N SER A 617 -172.41 -4.27 96.97
CA SER A 617 -173.14 -3.17 97.61
C SER A 617 -174.62 -3.54 97.83
N GLU A 618 -175.21 -4.28 96.89
CA GLU A 618 -176.52 -4.90 97.04
C GLU A 618 -176.48 -6.03 98.08
N MET A 619 -175.45 -6.87 98.14
CA MET A 619 -175.31 -7.90 99.19
C MET A 619 -175.12 -7.31 100.60
N THR A 620 -174.42 -6.19 100.73
CA THR A 620 -174.29 -5.46 102.01
C THR A 620 -175.53 -4.64 102.36
N SER A 621 -176.39 -4.31 101.39
CA SER A 621 -177.78 -3.95 101.65
C SER A 621 -178.58 -5.17 102.13
N LEU A 622 -178.46 -6.32 101.44
CA LEU A 622 -179.22 -7.53 101.71
C LEU A 622 -178.96 -8.11 103.11
N GLN A 623 -177.75 -7.97 103.68
CA GLN A 623 -177.51 -8.37 105.07
C GLN A 623 -177.86 -7.29 106.10
N LYS A 624 -177.88 -6.00 105.74
CA LYS A 624 -178.50 -4.96 106.59
C LYS A 624 -180.03 -5.10 106.63
N GLU A 625 -180.64 -5.58 105.55
CA GLU A 625 -182.04 -5.99 105.54
C GLU A 625 -182.25 -7.39 106.11
N MET A 626 -181.32 -8.34 106.03
CA MET A 626 -181.42 -9.57 106.84
C MET A 626 -181.36 -9.25 108.35
N GLN A 627 -180.76 -8.13 108.74
CA GLN A 627 -180.79 -7.56 110.10
C GLN A 627 -182.08 -6.78 110.45
N LEU A 628 -183.01 -6.54 109.49
CA LEU A 628 -184.24 -5.74 109.69
C LEU A 628 -185.53 -6.33 109.11
N LEU A 629 -185.43 -7.34 108.24
CA LEU A 629 -186.50 -8.04 107.51
C LEU A 629 -186.53 -9.54 107.86
N ALA A 630 -185.58 -10.02 108.65
CA ALA A 630 -185.87 -11.04 109.66
C ALA A 630 -186.76 -10.49 110.80
N LYS A 631 -186.95 -9.16 110.87
CA LYS A 631 -187.87 -8.46 111.80
C LYS A 631 -189.30 -8.30 111.25
N SER A 632 -189.49 -8.56 109.95
CA SER A 632 -190.78 -8.79 109.28
C SER A 632 -190.43 -9.50 107.97
N GLN A 633 -190.26 -10.82 107.95
CA GLN A 633 -191.31 -11.83 108.18
C GLN A 633 -192.74 -11.36 107.86
N TYR A 634 -192.86 -10.55 106.82
CA TYR A 634 -193.95 -10.65 105.86
C TYR A 634 -195.38 -10.44 106.38
N ASP A 635 -195.63 -9.32 107.07
CA ASP A 635 -196.97 -8.69 107.08
C ASP A 635 -197.49 -8.47 105.63
N ALA A 636 -196.57 -8.36 104.67
CA ALA A 636 -196.78 -7.95 103.29
C ALA A 636 -197.18 -9.06 102.30
N SER A 637 -197.79 -10.17 102.77
CA SER A 637 -198.66 -11.09 101.99
C SER A 637 -199.85 -10.36 101.30
N ALA A 638 -199.96 -9.04 101.49
CA ALA A 638 -201.19 -8.29 101.44
C ALA A 638 -201.58 -7.68 100.09
N ARG A 639 -200.68 -7.62 99.09
CA ARG A 639 -200.88 -6.77 97.89
C ARG A 639 -200.76 -7.50 96.54
N SER A 640 -199.70 -7.27 95.77
CA SER A 640 -199.85 -7.16 94.31
C SER A 640 -198.94 -8.10 93.50
N LYS A 641 -199.43 -9.12 92.75
CA LYS A 641 -200.78 -9.72 92.65
C LYS A 641 -201.98 -8.87 92.14
N GLN A 642 -201.79 -7.59 91.81
CA GLN A 642 -202.87 -6.65 91.45
C GLN A 642 -202.51 -5.74 90.26
N GLN A 643 -201.25 -5.76 89.82
CA GLN A 643 -200.73 -4.89 88.76
C GLN A 643 -200.42 -5.64 87.46
N GLU A 644 -200.13 -6.94 87.55
CA GLU A 644 -199.99 -7.87 86.41
C GLU A 644 -201.29 -7.96 85.58
N VAL A 645 -202.45 -7.87 86.25
CA VAL A 645 -203.80 -7.79 85.67
C VAL A 645 -204.02 -6.55 84.77
N ARG A 646 -203.05 -5.63 84.63
CA ARG A 646 -203.21 -4.37 83.89
C ARG A 646 -202.41 -4.24 82.59
N LEU A 647 -201.16 -4.72 82.51
CA LEU A 647 -200.32 -4.50 81.32
C LEU A 647 -200.63 -5.44 80.15
N GLU A 648 -201.29 -6.56 80.41
CA GLU A 648 -201.84 -7.47 79.39
C GLU A 648 -202.84 -6.78 78.43
N ALA A 649 -203.39 -5.63 78.82
CA ALA A 649 -204.29 -4.84 77.99
C ALA A 649 -203.57 -4.03 76.90
N GLU A 650 -202.36 -3.51 77.16
CA GLU A 650 -201.64 -2.65 76.20
C GLU A 650 -201.12 -3.45 75.00
N ARG A 651 -200.78 -4.73 75.22
CA ARG A 651 -200.33 -5.68 74.18
C ARG A 651 -201.30 -5.81 73.00
N LYS A 652 -202.60 -5.55 73.19
CA LYS A 652 -203.62 -5.70 72.13
C LYS A 652 -203.61 -4.57 71.10
N ILE A 653 -203.33 -3.33 71.50
CA ILE A 653 -203.59 -2.13 70.66
C ILE A 653 -202.60 -2.02 69.49
N ARG A 654 -201.35 -2.50 69.66
CA ARG A 654 -200.36 -2.47 68.56
C ARG A 654 -200.68 -3.47 67.44
N GLN A 655 -201.29 -4.61 67.77
CA GLN A 655 -201.68 -5.63 66.80
C GLN A 655 -202.64 -5.09 65.73
N GLU A 656 -203.51 -4.15 66.12
CA GLU A 656 -204.52 -3.54 65.24
C GLU A 656 -203.92 -2.58 64.17
N LEU A 657 -202.72 -2.05 64.41
CA LEU A 657 -202.02 -1.19 63.44
C LEU A 657 -201.21 -2.01 62.44
N GLU A 658 -200.63 -3.13 62.87
CA GLU A 658 -199.76 -3.97 62.05
C GLU A 658 -200.55 -4.71 60.95
N ASN A 659 -201.73 -5.25 61.29
CA ASN A 659 -202.67 -5.83 60.33
C ASN A 659 -203.08 -4.84 59.22
N ARG A 660 -203.18 -3.54 59.56
CA ARG A 660 -203.65 -2.48 58.65
C ARG A 660 -202.64 -2.12 57.56
N CYS A 661 -201.36 -2.42 57.78
CA CYS A 661 -200.32 -2.30 56.75
C CYS A 661 -200.31 -3.52 55.81
N GLN A 662 -200.63 -4.72 56.32
CA GLN A 662 -200.66 -5.95 55.51
C GLN A 662 -201.70 -5.86 54.37
N GLU A 663 -202.87 -5.27 54.62
CA GLU A 663 -203.93 -5.09 53.60
C GLU A 663 -203.53 -4.13 52.48
N LEU A 664 -202.71 -3.11 52.76
CA LEU A 664 -202.17 -2.22 51.72
C LEU A 664 -201.22 -2.98 50.77
N GLU A 665 -200.49 -3.99 51.27
CA GLU A 665 -199.67 -4.87 50.43
C GLU A 665 -200.51 -5.88 49.62
N GLU A 666 -201.69 -6.29 50.12
CA GLU A 666 -202.62 -7.18 49.41
C GLU A 666 -203.21 -6.51 48.16
N THR A 667 -203.60 -5.23 48.24
CA THR A 667 -204.13 -4.48 47.09
C THR A 667 -203.10 -4.29 45.97
N VAL A 668 -201.82 -4.11 46.32
CA VAL A 668 -200.70 -4.09 45.36
C VAL A 668 -200.43 -5.48 44.76
N ARG A 669 -200.59 -6.56 45.55
CA ARG A 669 -200.54 -7.96 45.07
C ARG A 669 -201.61 -8.23 44.02
N HIS A 670 -202.83 -7.74 44.21
CA HIS A 670 -203.97 -7.97 43.33
C HIS A 670 -203.74 -7.43 41.90
N LEU A 671 -203.08 -6.27 41.76
CA LEU A 671 -202.87 -5.61 40.47
C LEU A 671 -201.75 -6.20 39.60
N LYS A 672 -200.78 -6.94 40.17
CA LYS A 672 -199.66 -7.52 39.39
C LYS A 672 -199.87 -8.97 38.94
N LYS A 673 -200.64 -9.79 39.65
CA LYS A 673 -200.83 -11.21 39.24
C LYS A 673 -201.96 -11.45 38.25
N CYS A 674 -202.86 -10.48 38.05
CA CYS A 674 -203.70 -10.41 36.84
C CYS A 674 -202.87 -10.16 35.56
N LYS A 675 -201.58 -9.82 35.69
CA LYS A 675 -200.58 -9.68 34.61
C LYS A 675 -199.58 -10.85 34.55
N GLU A 676 -199.83 -11.91 35.31
CA GLU A 676 -199.19 -13.24 35.26
C GLU A 676 -200.28 -14.33 35.29
N ALA A 677 -201.48 -14.04 34.77
CA ALA A 677 -201.82 -14.07 33.35
C ALA A 677 -201.89 -15.49 32.76
N THR A 678 -203.08 -15.80 32.23
CA THR A 678 -203.41 -15.97 30.79
C THR A 678 -202.31 -16.12 29.70
N GLU A 679 -201.02 -16.12 30.03
CA GLU A 679 -199.88 -16.16 29.09
C GLU A 679 -199.16 -17.52 29.14
N ASN A 680 -199.12 -18.19 30.32
CA ASN A 680 -198.70 -19.59 30.44
C ASN A 680 -199.86 -20.60 30.45
N LYS A 681 -201.12 -20.14 30.49
CA LYS A 681 -202.34 -20.99 30.50
C LYS A 681 -202.64 -21.69 29.15
N LEU A 682 -201.62 -21.91 28.31
CA LEU A 682 -201.75 -22.36 26.92
C LEU A 682 -200.59 -23.23 26.39
N LYS A 683 -199.59 -23.62 27.20
CA LYS A 683 -198.38 -24.35 26.71
C LYS A 683 -198.12 -25.73 27.34
N GLU A 684 -198.11 -25.88 28.66
CA GLU A 684 -197.83 -27.21 29.26
C GLU A 684 -198.99 -28.21 29.11
N ALA A 685 -200.23 -27.70 29.02
CA ALA A 685 -201.40 -28.49 28.60
C ALA A 685 -201.29 -29.06 27.16
N SER A 686 -200.20 -28.75 26.44
CA SER A 686 -199.90 -29.23 25.08
C SER A 686 -198.65 -30.10 24.99
N VAL A 687 -197.95 -30.41 26.10
CA VAL A 687 -196.67 -31.18 26.04
C VAL A 687 -196.69 -32.43 26.94
N GLU A 688 -197.00 -32.35 28.24
CA GLU A 688 -197.07 -33.59 29.04
C GLU A 688 -198.31 -34.45 28.72
N SER A 689 -199.32 -33.88 28.03
CA SER A 689 -200.38 -34.70 27.41
C SER A 689 -199.86 -35.57 26.25
N GLU A 690 -198.69 -35.27 25.67
CA GLU A 690 -198.02 -36.14 24.69
C GLU A 690 -197.11 -37.16 25.41
N GLN A 691 -196.54 -36.81 26.57
CA GLN A 691 -195.73 -37.73 27.39
C GLN A 691 -196.58 -38.76 28.16
N ILE A 692 -197.85 -38.45 28.49
CA ILE A 692 -198.82 -39.37 29.11
C ILE A 692 -198.89 -40.72 28.39
N THR A 693 -198.85 -40.72 27.06
CA THR A 693 -199.06 -41.92 26.25
C THR A 693 -197.76 -42.71 26.04
N ALA A 694 -196.64 -42.03 25.80
CA ALA A 694 -195.39 -42.67 25.38
C ALA A 694 -194.85 -43.68 26.42
N ASN A 695 -194.60 -43.26 27.67
CA ASN A 695 -193.92 -44.12 28.64
C ASN A 695 -194.83 -45.19 29.24
N LEU A 696 -196.13 -44.89 29.40
CA LEU A 696 -197.10 -45.91 29.82
C LEU A 696 -197.21 -46.99 28.75
N GLU A 697 -197.24 -46.64 27.46
CA GLU A 697 -197.30 -47.64 26.40
C GLU A 697 -195.97 -48.35 26.10
N GLU A 698 -194.81 -47.70 26.20
CA GLU A 698 -193.53 -48.39 25.95
C GLU A 698 -193.23 -49.41 27.05
N ALA A 699 -193.45 -49.05 28.33
CA ALA A 699 -193.36 -50.00 29.44
C ALA A 699 -194.49 -51.04 29.41
N HIS A 700 -195.73 -50.66 29.04
CA HIS A 700 -196.83 -51.62 28.77
C HIS A 700 -196.68 -52.41 27.44
N ARG A 701 -195.55 -52.26 26.73
CA ARG A 701 -195.13 -53.15 25.62
C ARG A 701 -193.82 -53.92 25.92
N TRP A 702 -193.11 -53.63 27.02
CA TRP A 702 -192.10 -54.52 27.62
C TRP A 702 -192.72 -55.58 28.57
N PHE A 703 -193.75 -55.14 29.29
CA PHE A 703 -194.96 -55.91 29.60
C PHE A 703 -195.36 -56.80 28.40
N LYS A 704 -196.05 -57.92 28.64
CA LYS A 704 -196.27 -59.02 27.67
C LYS A 704 -194.98 -59.75 27.22
N CYS A 705 -193.92 -59.05 26.81
CA CYS A 705 -192.77 -59.70 26.16
C CYS A 705 -191.80 -60.43 27.12
N LYS A 706 -191.76 -60.05 28.41
CA LYS A 706 -191.12 -60.86 29.48
C LYS A 706 -192.08 -61.40 30.55
N PHE A 707 -193.35 -61.02 30.45
CA PHE A 707 -194.48 -61.30 31.36
C PHE A 707 -194.77 -62.81 31.47
N ASP A 708 -195.40 -63.40 30.45
CA ASP A 708 -195.96 -64.76 30.52
C ASP A 708 -195.15 -65.79 29.69
N GLY A 709 -193.91 -65.44 29.33
CA GLY A 709 -192.96 -66.31 28.64
C GLY A 709 -191.75 -66.63 29.52
N LEU A 710 -191.81 -67.53 30.51
CA LEU A 710 -192.82 -68.54 30.88
C LEU A 710 -192.68 -68.75 32.42
N GLN A 711 -193.67 -69.07 33.27
CA GLN A 711 -195.05 -69.59 33.11
C GLN A 711 -195.21 -70.80 32.16
N LEU A 712 -194.32 -71.79 32.32
CA LEU A 712 -194.54 -73.14 31.79
C LEU A 712 -193.99 -74.21 32.75
N GLU A 713 -192.81 -73.99 33.34
CA GLU A 713 -192.27 -74.87 34.40
C GLU A 713 -192.45 -74.31 35.81
N LEU A 714 -193.66 -73.81 36.09
CA LEU A 714 -194.15 -73.75 37.46
C LEU A 714 -194.51 -75.18 37.92
N THR A 715 -193.48 -75.94 38.29
CA THR A 715 -193.64 -77.20 39.01
C THR A 715 -192.73 -77.23 40.23
N LYS A 716 -193.22 -77.44 41.46
CA LYS A 716 -194.62 -77.55 41.96
C LYS A 716 -194.58 -77.50 43.49
N ASN A 717 -195.65 -77.02 44.16
CA ASN A 717 -195.82 -76.94 45.64
C ASN A 717 -194.97 -75.84 46.32
N ARG A 718 -195.39 -75.13 47.39
CA ARG A 718 -196.60 -75.09 48.28
C ARG A 718 -196.91 -73.59 48.57
N LEU A 719 -198.16 -73.10 48.42
CA LEU A 719 -199.27 -73.06 49.42
C LEU A 719 -198.97 -72.19 50.66
N GLN A 720 -199.79 -71.21 51.08
CA GLN A 720 -201.21 -70.86 50.79
C GLN A 720 -201.43 -69.33 50.58
N ARG A 721 -202.69 -68.85 50.39
CA ARG A 721 -203.07 -67.42 50.31
C ARG A 721 -204.43 -67.11 50.99
N LEU A 722 -204.60 -65.87 51.49
CA LEU A 722 -205.84 -65.20 51.94
C LEU A 722 -206.42 -64.21 50.88
N PRO A 723 -207.75 -63.97 50.78
CA PRO A 723 -208.39 -63.15 49.74
C PRO A 723 -209.07 -61.84 50.26
N ARG A 724 -209.86 -61.17 49.39
CA ARG A 724 -210.86 -60.08 49.66
C ARG A 724 -210.26 -58.66 49.80
N GLU A 725 -210.87 -57.54 49.39
CA GLU A 725 -212.20 -57.19 48.79
C GLU A 725 -212.01 -56.25 47.56
N ASP A 726 -213.06 -56.02 46.74
CA ASP A 726 -213.10 -55.02 45.65
C ASP A 726 -214.56 -54.56 45.33
N ARG A 727 -214.77 -53.28 44.94
CA ARG A 727 -216.01 -52.51 44.58
C ARG A 727 -216.60 -51.45 45.56
N TRP A 728 -217.05 -50.31 44.98
CA TRP A 728 -218.12 -49.32 45.34
C TRP A 728 -218.57 -48.64 44.02
N GLN A 729 -219.74 -48.02 43.75
CA GLN A 729 -220.97 -47.59 44.48
C GLN A 729 -221.01 -46.18 45.13
N GLU A 730 -222.22 -45.75 45.55
CA GLU A 730 -222.73 -44.35 45.58
C GLU A 730 -223.20 -43.86 47.00
N GLU A 731 -223.61 -42.58 47.13
CA GLU A 731 -224.49 -41.91 48.19
C GLU A 731 -223.94 -41.09 49.45
N ASP A 732 -224.48 -39.85 49.66
CA ASP A 732 -225.01 -39.05 50.85
C ASP A 732 -224.29 -38.20 52.02
N GLN A 733 -224.95 -37.06 52.46
CA GLN A 733 -225.13 -36.24 53.77
C GLN A 733 -224.13 -35.34 54.69
N ASP A 734 -224.56 -34.06 55.03
CA ASP A 734 -224.71 -33.14 56.29
C ASP A 734 -223.63 -32.45 57.31
N ILE A 735 -224.03 -31.31 58.03
CA ILE A 735 -223.66 -30.66 59.39
C ILE A 735 -222.80 -29.30 59.63
N ARG A 736 -222.80 -28.63 60.86
CA ARG A 736 -222.51 -27.15 61.25
C ARG A 736 -222.07 -26.74 62.75
N HIS A 737 -221.71 -25.44 63.09
CA HIS A 737 -221.80 -24.61 64.39
C HIS A 737 -220.60 -23.88 65.20
N ASP A 738 -220.77 -23.32 66.47
CA ASP A 738 -220.31 -21.96 67.01
C ASP A 738 -220.00 -21.72 68.60
N ALA A 739 -219.36 -20.57 69.03
CA ALA A 739 -219.35 -19.73 70.33
C ALA A 739 -218.57 -19.95 71.73
N MET A 740 -218.30 -18.83 72.53
CA MET A 740 -218.23 -18.59 74.05
C MET A 740 -216.90 -18.48 74.99
N PRO A 741 -216.86 -18.14 76.37
CA PRO A 741 -215.76 -17.37 77.11
C PRO A 741 -215.29 -17.81 78.60
N ASN A 742 -214.62 -16.93 79.45
CA ASN A 742 -214.76 -16.66 80.96
C ASN A 742 -213.49 -16.28 81.89
N GLN A 743 -213.55 -16.30 83.28
CA GLN A 743 -212.74 -15.52 84.31
C GLN A 743 -212.04 -16.26 85.56
N SER A 744 -211.16 -15.58 86.38
CA SER A 744 -211.29 -15.29 87.88
C SER A 744 -210.10 -15.40 88.96
N ALA A 745 -210.17 -14.56 90.04
CA ALA A 745 -209.93 -14.74 91.54
C ALA A 745 -208.58 -14.80 92.40
N LEU A 746 -208.40 -13.81 93.32
CA LEU A 746 -208.12 -13.79 94.82
C LEU A 746 -206.76 -13.94 95.64
N HIS A 747 -206.65 -13.04 96.67
CA HIS A 747 -206.15 -13.01 98.11
C HIS A 747 -204.86 -13.68 98.71
N ARG A 748 -204.80 -13.84 100.07
CA ARG A 748 -203.95 -13.09 101.07
C ARG A 748 -203.70 -13.84 102.43
N TRP A 749 -202.82 -13.32 103.31
CA TRP A 749 -202.69 -13.57 104.80
C TRP A 749 -201.87 -14.85 105.21
N GLU A 750 -201.51 -15.24 106.46
CA GLU A 750 -201.69 -14.74 107.86
C GLU A 750 -200.43 -15.06 108.77
N ALA A 751 -200.45 -14.77 110.10
CA ALA A 751 -199.36 -14.98 111.10
C ALA A 751 -199.82 -15.61 112.44
N LYS A 752 -198.94 -16.31 113.22
CA LYS A 752 -199.21 -16.71 114.64
C LYS A 752 -198.04 -17.30 115.46
N GLN A 753 -198.06 -16.99 116.77
CA GLN A 753 -197.65 -17.78 117.97
C GLN A 753 -196.18 -17.97 118.46
N ASN A 754 -196.11 -18.15 119.81
CA ASN A 754 -195.05 -18.71 120.67
C ASN A 754 -193.80 -17.88 121.10
N LEU A 755 -193.94 -17.23 122.27
CA LEU A 755 -193.00 -17.27 123.42
C LEU A 755 -191.64 -16.48 123.38
N ARG A 756 -191.74 -15.13 123.42
CA ARG A 756 -190.76 -14.15 124.04
C ARG A 756 -189.47 -13.86 123.22
N PHE A 757 -188.50 -12.97 123.58
CA PHE A 757 -188.25 -12.12 124.79
C PHE A 757 -187.23 -10.96 124.54
N MET A 758 -187.25 -9.90 125.39
CA MET A 758 -186.15 -8.93 125.72
C MET A 758 -185.57 -7.98 124.62
N SER A 759 -184.65 -7.02 124.90
CA SER A 759 -184.59 -5.92 125.92
C SER A 759 -183.34 -5.00 125.75
N LYS A 760 -183.35 -3.78 126.33
CA LYS A 760 -182.23 -2.78 126.47
C LYS A 760 -181.72 -2.20 125.11
N LYS A 761 -180.68 -1.33 124.97
CA LYS A 761 -179.56 -0.85 125.84
C LYS A 761 -179.08 0.59 125.47
N CYS A 762 -178.49 1.32 126.42
CA CYS A 762 -177.94 2.69 126.30
C CYS A 762 -176.79 2.89 125.27
N HIS A 763 -176.44 4.09 124.77
CA HIS A 763 -177.12 5.39 124.54
C HIS A 763 -176.11 6.36 123.80
N SER A 764 -176.38 7.68 123.77
CA SER A 764 -175.60 8.82 123.18
C SER A 764 -175.68 9.00 121.65
N GLU A 765 -175.73 10.27 121.19
CA GLU A 765 -176.36 10.69 119.91
C GLU A 765 -175.78 12.00 119.28
N VAL A 766 -176.29 12.46 118.11
CA VAL A 766 -175.53 13.18 117.05
C VAL A 766 -176.31 14.30 116.28
N GLU A 767 -175.57 15.20 115.60
CA GLU A 767 -175.92 16.21 114.55
C GLU A 767 -176.71 17.50 114.93
N ARG A 768 -177.01 18.33 113.90
CA ARG A 768 -177.08 19.81 113.92
C ARG A 768 -175.68 20.47 114.01
N LYS A 769 -175.66 21.82 114.15
CA LYS A 769 -174.50 22.65 114.52
C LYS A 769 -173.82 22.13 115.78
#